data_AF-A0A957JNC4-F1
#
_entry.id   AF-A0A957JNC4-F1
#
_cell.length_a   1.000
_cell.length_b   1.000
_cell.length_c   1.000
_cell.angle_alpha   90.00
_cell.angle_beta   90.00
_cell.angle_gamma   90.00
#
_symmetry.space_group_name_H-M   'P 1'
#
loop_
_entity.id
_entity.type
_entity.pdbx_description
1 polymer ?
#
loop_
_entity_poly.entity_id
_entity_poly.type
_entity_poly.pdbx_seq_one_letter_code
_entity_poly.pdbx_strand_id
1 'polypeptide(L)'
;LYERETAVSHLIAAYHTLGSSGDNSDQAPTIATIHTLLTEHPNWHWGKDYATFYQMLGELLAAQTLEQILAIQPPPTQQTSTLPPVMTRSMERMVRVINELHKMKRVEDLTTQLIFLENGQEGIYETQQFVKRELTAVSANIAAPLPEQAALTTVLEHWQKALITAIRRLKGRAAITSALQTQSCTYRHPLPLLWRISNQGLNVAQDVRLRLLPNAGYELTERHESTIAILPPGEEQMVQLTLLPPPQTQRLRVEWEIIYDDAVDDDRRMTFGDVVDFTVPDKPFERIFPIPYVTGTPLKSDGVFVGREDVFAFIRENLLGAYQNNVIILHGQRRTGKTSVLYRLGQVMADTHFGVLIDMQGKPARGEADFLYSIADDIVFALEDAGIAVELPNQVDFDRNPEFYFAARFLRGLRPFLQNKNLLLMFDEFEELQRRVEDGRLQPEIFQFLRNLMQHETRVDFVFSGTHKLEDLGAKYWSVLFNIAAYKPITFLSPQEIRRLILEPVADYPIEYDPLAVERIIEVTAGHPYFTQLVLHEMIVYYNEMQVSYLTIVDVDQVLGRIIERGEAHFKYIWAESTAAEREVLQGMAELLTNAEVVSVGDLVVFLQERGCKSKDRWQSALASLRGRDILTAPNAKSPLHRFKVDLIRRWIDATRPAL
;
A
#
# COMPACT_ATOMS: atom_id res chain seq x y z
N LEU A 1 52.29 32.39 59.92
CA LEU A 1 51.03 32.62 60.67
C LEU A 1 50.12 33.57 59.90
N TYR A 2 50.60 34.77 59.54
CA TYR A 2 49.85 35.76 58.74
C TYR A 2 49.27 35.19 57.41
N GLU A 3 50.08 34.52 56.57
CA GLU A 3 49.60 33.90 55.31
C GLU A 3 48.54 32.82 55.52
N ARG A 4 48.62 32.06 56.62
CA ARG A 4 47.65 31.00 56.95
C ARG A 4 46.30 31.60 57.38
N GLU A 5 46.32 32.73 58.10
CA GLU A 5 45.10 33.44 58.50
C GLU A 5 44.38 34.08 57.30
N THR A 6 45.14 34.62 56.33
CA THR A 6 44.57 35.18 55.09
C THR A 6 43.89 34.11 54.23
N ALA A 7 44.54 32.96 54.02
CA ALA A 7 43.98 31.87 53.21
C ALA A 7 42.72 31.25 53.83
N VAL A 8 42.68 31.10 55.17
CA VAL A 8 41.47 30.62 55.87
C VAL A 8 40.34 31.64 55.76
N SER A 9 40.62 32.94 55.83
CA SER A 9 39.61 33.99 55.64
C SER A 9 39.01 33.96 54.22
N HIS A 10 39.85 33.79 53.19
CA HIS A 10 39.37 33.62 51.81
C HIS A 10 38.53 32.36 51.62
N LEU A 11 38.93 31.24 52.24
CA LEU A 11 38.17 30.00 52.18
C LEU A 11 36.77 30.17 52.81
N ILE A 12 36.68 30.82 53.99
CA ILE A 12 35.40 31.09 54.66
C ILE A 12 34.51 32.00 53.80
N ALA A 13 35.08 33.04 53.19
CA ALA A 13 34.35 33.94 52.30
C ALA A 13 33.81 33.20 51.05
N ALA A 14 34.62 32.31 50.47
CA ALA A 14 34.22 31.49 49.33
C ALA A 14 33.10 30.50 49.73
N TYR A 15 33.22 29.83 50.87
CA TYR A 15 32.16 28.95 51.39
C TYR A 15 30.84 29.70 51.65
N HIS A 16 30.90 30.89 52.24
CA HIS A 16 29.71 31.72 52.45
C HIS A 16 29.09 32.13 51.10
N THR A 17 29.90 32.55 50.14
CA THR A 17 29.44 32.93 48.79
C THR A 17 28.77 31.75 48.08
N LEU A 18 29.35 30.56 48.17
CA LEU A 18 28.79 29.36 47.57
C LEU A 18 27.46 28.95 48.20
N GLY A 19 27.36 29.02 49.53
CA GLY A 19 26.14 28.67 50.26
C GLY A 19 25.01 29.71 50.20
N SER A 20 25.31 30.94 49.78
CA SER A 20 24.33 32.04 49.65
C SER A 20 23.96 32.40 48.21
N SER A 21 24.75 31.95 47.23
CA SER A 21 24.47 32.19 45.82
C SER A 21 23.46 31.18 45.24
N GLY A 22 22.41 31.73 44.62
CA GLY A 22 21.47 30.97 43.79
C GLY A 22 21.78 31.00 42.28
N ASP A 23 22.81 31.73 41.85
CA ASP A 23 23.15 31.90 40.43
C ASP A 23 24.49 31.23 40.08
N ASN A 24 24.49 30.51 38.95
CA ASN A 24 25.66 29.81 38.43
C ASN A 24 26.84 30.75 38.14
N SER A 25 26.56 32.02 37.78
CA SER A 25 27.60 33.04 37.50
C SER A 25 28.56 33.24 38.66
N ASP A 26 28.08 33.06 39.89
CA ASP A 26 28.85 33.27 41.11
C ASP A 26 29.34 31.94 41.69
N GLN A 27 28.61 30.83 41.46
CA GLN A 27 28.98 29.49 41.96
C GLN A 27 30.24 28.94 41.29
N ALA A 28 30.34 29.00 39.95
CA ALA A 28 31.47 28.46 39.20
C ALA A 28 32.84 29.10 39.55
N PRO A 29 33.01 30.44 39.57
CA PRO A 29 34.26 31.05 39.99
C PRO A 29 34.57 30.80 41.46
N THR A 30 33.54 30.70 42.31
CA THR A 30 33.70 30.40 43.74
C THR A 30 34.21 28.98 43.97
N ILE A 31 33.65 27.98 43.28
CA ILE A 31 34.13 26.59 43.31
C ILE A 31 35.58 26.48 42.84
N ALA A 32 35.94 27.17 41.75
CA ALA A 32 37.31 27.20 41.25
C ALA A 32 38.28 27.84 42.27
N THR A 33 37.84 28.89 42.97
CA THR A 33 38.61 29.53 44.03
C THR A 33 38.83 28.59 45.22
N ILE A 34 37.80 27.87 45.66
CA ILE A 34 37.90 26.88 46.75
C ILE A 34 38.88 25.75 46.36
N HIS A 35 38.74 25.20 45.16
CA HIS A 35 39.65 24.18 44.64
C HIS A 35 41.12 24.65 44.63
N THR A 36 41.36 25.87 44.15
CA THR A 36 42.72 26.46 44.09
C THR A 36 43.32 26.62 45.49
N LEU A 37 42.56 27.20 46.42
CA LEU A 37 43.00 27.40 47.82
C LEU A 37 43.34 26.08 48.52
N LEU A 38 42.53 25.04 48.31
CA LEU A 38 42.78 23.72 48.89
C LEU A 38 43.99 23.02 48.26
N THR A 39 44.28 23.29 46.98
CA THR A 39 45.42 22.71 46.25
C THR A 39 46.75 23.39 46.62
N GLU A 40 46.74 24.71 46.81
CA GLU A 40 47.91 25.51 47.25
C GLU A 40 48.29 25.23 48.71
N HIS A 41 47.39 24.62 49.48
CA HIS A 41 47.59 24.31 50.90
C HIS A 41 47.41 22.81 51.22
N PRO A 42 48.25 21.91 50.66
CA PRO A 42 48.10 20.46 50.82
C PRO A 42 48.29 19.96 52.27
N ASN A 43 48.87 20.80 53.13
CA ASN A 43 49.09 20.51 54.55
C ASN A 43 47.83 20.71 55.40
N TRP A 44 46.72 21.20 54.83
CA TRP A 44 45.45 21.34 55.54
C TRP A 44 44.79 19.98 55.74
N HIS A 45 44.21 19.79 56.93
CA HIS A 45 43.53 18.54 57.28
C HIS A 45 42.37 18.31 56.30
N TRP A 46 42.38 17.16 55.61
CA TRP A 46 41.44 16.77 54.54
C TRP A 46 41.46 17.64 53.25
N GLY A 47 42.41 18.58 53.12
CA GLY A 47 42.44 19.51 51.98
C GLY A 47 42.51 18.82 50.62
N LYS A 48 43.24 17.70 50.51
CA LYS A 48 43.35 16.91 49.29
C LYS A 48 42.03 16.28 48.84
N ASP A 49 41.26 15.75 49.80
CA ASP A 49 40.00 15.06 49.51
C ASP A 49 38.92 16.08 49.11
N TYR A 50 38.86 17.21 49.81
CA TYR A 50 37.97 18.33 49.44
C TYR A 50 38.39 18.98 48.12
N ALA A 51 39.68 19.16 47.84
CA ALA A 51 40.14 19.66 46.54
C ALA A 51 39.62 18.78 45.39
N THR A 52 39.76 17.46 45.52
CA THR A 52 39.27 16.50 44.52
C THR A 52 37.75 16.60 44.35
N PHE A 53 37.00 16.75 45.45
CA PHE A 53 35.55 16.95 45.40
C PHE A 53 35.17 18.25 44.67
N TYR A 54 35.82 19.37 45.00
CA TYR A 54 35.54 20.67 44.39
C TYR A 54 35.95 20.74 42.92
N GLN A 55 37.00 20.03 42.52
CA GLN A 55 37.33 19.84 41.12
C GLN A 55 36.18 19.15 40.37
N MET A 56 35.70 18.01 40.89
CA MET A 56 34.61 17.26 40.29
C MET A 56 33.31 18.07 40.27
N LEU A 57 32.97 18.76 41.35
CA LEU A 57 31.78 19.62 41.41
C LEU A 57 31.83 20.73 40.36
N GLY A 58 33.02 21.31 40.12
CA GLY A 58 33.24 22.29 39.06
C GLY A 58 33.01 21.72 37.66
N GLU A 59 33.51 20.50 37.40
CA GLU A 59 33.30 19.79 36.12
C GLU A 59 31.81 19.48 35.89
N LEU A 60 31.10 19.03 36.92
CA LEU A 60 29.66 18.76 36.86
C LEU A 60 28.85 20.04 36.58
N LEU A 61 29.19 21.15 37.23
CA LEU A 61 28.50 22.44 37.10
C LEU A 61 28.74 23.10 35.73
N ALA A 62 29.92 22.89 35.13
CA ALA A 62 30.25 23.40 33.80
C ALA A 62 29.50 22.69 32.67
N ALA A 63 29.04 21.45 32.87
CA ALA A 63 28.32 20.68 31.86
C ALA A 63 26.83 21.05 31.82
N GLN A 64 26.42 21.77 30.76
CA GLN A 64 25.04 22.24 30.57
C GLN A 64 24.31 21.60 29.37
N THR A 65 25.02 20.83 28.55
CA THR A 65 24.47 20.12 27.38
C THR A 65 24.73 18.62 27.50
N LEU A 66 23.93 17.80 26.82
CA LEU A 66 24.11 16.35 26.82
C LEU A 66 25.53 15.94 26.36
N GLU A 67 26.06 16.60 25.32
CA GLU A 67 27.42 16.33 24.82
C GLU A 67 28.50 16.60 25.87
N GLN A 68 28.36 17.70 26.63
CA GLN A 68 29.27 18.03 27.73
C GLN A 68 29.13 17.03 28.89
N ILE A 69 27.91 16.62 29.25
CA ILE A 69 27.68 15.62 30.29
C ILE A 69 28.34 14.29 29.90
N LEU A 70 28.17 13.88 28.64
CA LEU A 70 28.82 12.68 28.10
C LEU A 70 30.34 12.81 28.03
N ALA A 71 30.93 14.01 28.06
CA ALA A 71 32.38 14.18 28.04
C ALA A 71 33.03 13.96 29.43
N ILE A 72 32.25 14.00 30.51
CA ILE A 72 32.74 13.87 31.89
C ILE A 72 33.27 12.45 32.12
N GLN A 73 34.50 12.33 32.61
CA GLN A 73 35.04 11.03 33.00
C GLN A 73 34.67 10.73 34.46
N PRO A 74 33.95 9.63 34.76
CA PRO A 74 33.65 9.28 36.14
C PRO A 74 34.95 8.97 36.87
N PRO A 75 35.20 9.55 38.05
CA PRO A 75 36.40 9.25 38.82
C PRO A 75 36.40 7.78 39.27
N PRO A 76 37.57 7.15 39.45
CA PRO A 76 37.66 5.85 40.10
C PRO A 76 37.07 5.97 41.51
N THR A 77 36.09 5.13 41.86
CA THR A 77 35.46 5.09 43.18
C THR A 77 36.51 4.91 44.28
N GLN A 78 37.00 6.01 44.86
CA GLN A 78 37.78 5.99 46.08
C GLN A 78 36.83 6.20 47.26
N GLN A 79 36.75 5.21 48.15
CA GLN A 79 36.05 5.36 49.42
C GLN A 79 36.91 6.21 50.35
N THR A 80 36.75 7.53 50.28
CA THR A 80 37.34 8.44 51.26
C THR A 80 36.39 8.55 52.45
N SER A 81 36.80 8.08 53.64
CA SER A 81 36.02 8.21 54.89
C SER A 81 36.02 9.63 55.47
N THR A 82 36.64 10.58 54.77
CA THR A 82 36.91 11.97 55.19
C THR A 82 35.84 12.96 54.75
N LEU A 83 35.10 12.69 53.67
CA LEU A 83 34.00 13.53 53.22
C LEU A 83 32.70 13.21 53.98
N PRO A 84 31.84 14.22 54.22
CA PRO A 84 30.51 14.00 54.80
C PRO A 84 29.72 12.95 54.00
N PRO A 85 29.03 11.99 54.66
CA PRO A 85 28.32 10.91 53.97
C PRO A 85 27.32 11.39 52.91
N VAL A 86 26.72 12.56 53.11
CA VAL A 86 25.78 13.18 52.17
C VAL A 86 26.48 13.59 50.86
N MET A 87 27.69 14.13 50.93
CA MET A 87 28.49 14.50 49.75
C MET A 87 28.92 13.26 48.98
N THR A 88 29.46 12.27 49.68
CA THR A 88 29.90 11.00 49.08
C THR A 88 28.74 10.30 48.35
N ARG A 89 27.58 10.18 49.01
CA ARG A 89 26.38 9.56 48.40
C ARG A 89 25.81 10.38 47.24
N SER A 90 25.87 11.71 47.31
CA SER A 90 25.44 12.57 46.21
C SER A 90 26.33 12.37 44.98
N MET A 91 27.65 12.28 45.17
CA MET A 91 28.59 11.99 44.09
C MET A 91 28.41 10.58 43.52
N GLU A 92 28.22 9.56 44.36
CA GLU A 92 27.93 8.20 43.90
C GLU A 92 26.69 8.13 43.00
N ARG A 93 25.63 8.87 43.37
CA ARG A 93 24.41 8.96 42.56
C ARG A 93 24.65 9.70 41.25
N MET A 94 25.39 10.81 41.25
CA MET A 94 25.78 11.51 40.02
C MET A 94 26.61 10.62 39.09
N VAL A 95 27.56 9.85 39.63
CA VAL A 95 28.35 8.88 38.85
C VAL A 95 27.48 7.79 38.23
N ARG A 96 26.43 7.33 38.93
CA ARG A 96 25.45 6.38 38.34
C ARG A 96 24.72 6.99 37.14
N VAL A 97 24.27 8.24 37.25
CA VAL A 97 23.63 8.96 36.14
C VAL A 97 24.59 9.08 34.95
N ILE A 98 25.84 9.50 35.18
CA ILE A 98 26.87 9.60 34.12
C ILE A 98 27.11 8.23 33.45
N ASN A 99 27.25 7.17 34.25
CA ASN A 99 27.48 5.82 33.73
C ASN A 99 26.30 5.31 32.90
N GLU A 100 25.07 5.64 33.29
CA GLU A 100 23.87 5.30 32.52
C GLU A 100 23.87 6.02 31.17
N LEU A 101 24.11 7.33 31.17
CA LEU A 101 24.17 8.14 29.96
C LEU A 101 25.32 7.72 29.03
N HIS A 102 26.47 7.30 29.58
CA HIS A 102 27.59 6.78 28.81
C HIS A 102 27.27 5.51 28.00
N LYS A 103 26.24 4.75 28.37
CA LYS A 103 25.80 3.60 27.56
C LYS A 103 25.34 4.04 26.17
N MET A 104 24.88 5.28 26.01
CA MET A 104 24.50 5.86 24.71
C MET A 104 25.65 5.92 23.71
N LYS A 105 26.91 6.09 24.16
CA LYS A 105 28.08 6.13 23.26
C LYS A 105 28.34 4.80 22.54
N ARG A 106 27.69 3.72 22.98
CA ARG A 106 27.91 2.36 22.50
C ARG A 106 26.77 1.85 21.62
N VAL A 107 25.73 2.66 21.39
CA VAL A 107 24.50 2.22 20.70
C VAL A 107 24.06 3.26 19.69
N GLU A 108 23.77 2.81 18.47
CA GLU A 108 23.30 3.66 17.36
C GLU A 108 21.76 3.63 17.20
N ASP A 109 21.07 2.67 17.81
CA ASP A 109 19.61 2.55 17.77
C ASP A 109 18.89 3.62 18.62
N LEU A 110 17.93 4.30 17.99
CA LEU A 110 17.18 5.42 18.57
C LEU A 110 16.30 4.99 19.76
N THR A 111 15.70 3.80 19.70
CA THR A 111 14.84 3.25 20.77
C THR A 111 15.67 3.03 22.04
N THR A 112 16.85 2.44 21.89
CA THR A 112 17.76 2.14 22.99
C THR A 112 18.40 3.41 23.55
N GLN A 113 18.71 4.40 22.70
CA GLN A 113 19.17 5.71 23.15
C GLN A 113 18.11 6.43 24.00
N LEU A 114 16.82 6.34 23.64
CA LEU A 114 15.73 6.91 24.43
C LEU A 114 15.60 6.25 25.81
N ILE A 115 15.73 4.93 25.89
CA ILE A 115 15.69 4.20 27.17
C ILE A 115 16.79 4.71 28.11
N PHE A 116 18.03 4.90 27.63
CA PHE A 116 19.12 5.40 28.46
C PHE A 116 18.92 6.84 28.92
N LEU A 117 18.31 7.69 28.10
CA LEU A 117 17.95 9.06 28.48
C LEU A 117 16.83 9.09 29.52
N GLU A 118 15.80 8.25 29.37
CA GLU A 118 14.70 8.14 30.33
C GLU A 118 15.19 7.59 31.67
N ASN A 119 16.05 6.56 31.67
CA ASN A 119 16.73 6.06 32.88
C ASN A 119 17.62 7.13 33.52
N GLY A 120 18.36 7.90 32.72
CA GLY A 120 19.17 9.03 33.21
C GLY A 120 18.32 10.11 33.87
N GLN A 121 17.15 10.43 33.28
CA GLN A 121 16.20 11.39 33.84
C GLN A 121 15.61 10.90 35.18
N GLU A 122 15.26 9.61 35.28
CA GLU A 122 14.82 8.99 36.53
C GLU A 122 15.92 9.08 37.60
N GLY A 123 17.17 8.75 37.26
CA GLY A 123 18.31 8.85 38.16
C GLY A 123 18.59 10.28 38.66
N ILE A 124 18.42 11.30 37.81
CA ILE A 124 18.50 12.71 38.23
C ILE A 124 17.39 13.05 39.21
N TYR A 125 16.15 12.64 38.93
CA TYR A 125 15.01 12.87 39.81
C TYR A 125 15.21 12.23 41.18
N GLU A 126 15.66 10.98 41.25
CA GLU A 126 15.99 10.32 42.52
C GLU A 126 17.08 11.08 43.29
N THR A 127 18.08 11.62 42.59
CA THR A 127 19.18 12.37 43.21
C THR A 127 18.69 13.71 43.74
N GLN A 128 17.82 14.42 43.01
CA GLN A 128 17.14 15.63 43.50
C GLN A 128 16.33 15.35 44.78
N GLN A 129 15.56 14.26 44.81
CA GLN A 129 14.80 13.86 45.99
C GLN A 129 15.71 13.51 47.18
N PHE A 130 16.83 12.84 46.94
CA PHE A 130 17.83 12.54 47.97
C PHE A 130 18.43 13.83 48.56
N VAL A 131 18.95 14.73 47.71
CA VAL A 131 19.54 16.01 48.15
C VAL A 131 18.52 16.85 48.93
N LYS A 132 17.27 16.91 48.47
CA LYS A 132 16.17 17.61 49.14
C LYS A 132 15.77 17.01 50.50
N ARG A 133 15.79 15.69 50.64
CA ARG A 133 15.51 15.01 51.92
C ARG A 133 16.62 15.26 52.94
N GLU A 134 17.87 15.14 52.53
CA GLU A 134 19.03 15.40 53.38
C GLU A 134 19.07 16.88 53.83
N LEU A 135 18.67 17.82 52.96
CA LEU A 135 18.47 19.23 53.33
C LEU A 135 17.54 19.39 54.54
N THR A 136 16.36 18.77 54.49
CA THR A 136 15.36 18.84 55.57
C THR A 136 15.87 18.20 56.88
N ALA A 137 16.64 17.12 56.77
CA ALA A 137 17.18 16.40 57.93
C ALA A 137 18.37 17.11 58.58
N VAL A 138 19.23 17.75 57.78
CA VAL A 138 20.43 18.48 58.24
C VAL A 138 20.05 19.84 58.83
N SER A 139 19.09 20.56 58.23
CA SER A 139 18.58 21.84 58.75
C SER A 139 17.91 21.74 60.13
N ALA A 140 17.49 20.54 60.52
CA ALA A 140 16.92 20.29 61.84
C ALA A 140 17.98 20.16 62.96
N ASN A 141 19.25 19.89 62.62
CA ASN A 141 20.28 19.49 63.60
C ASN A 141 21.65 20.19 63.46
N ILE A 142 21.88 21.05 62.44
CA ILE A 142 23.14 21.78 62.26
C ILE A 142 22.85 23.27 62.03
N ALA A 143 23.64 24.16 62.65
CA ALA A 143 23.48 25.61 62.56
C ALA A 143 23.98 26.24 61.24
N ALA A 144 24.63 25.47 60.36
CA ALA A 144 25.16 25.94 59.08
C ALA A 144 24.82 24.95 57.94
N PRO A 145 24.25 25.41 56.81
CA PRO A 145 23.99 24.57 55.64
C PRO A 145 25.30 24.13 54.98
N LEU A 146 25.28 22.99 54.28
CA LEU A 146 26.41 22.55 53.46
C LEU A 146 26.47 23.43 52.19
N PRO A 147 27.53 24.24 52.01
CA PRO A 147 27.59 25.26 50.95
C PRO A 147 27.52 24.66 49.54
N GLU A 148 27.98 23.42 49.36
CA GLU A 148 28.01 22.72 48.07
C GLU A 148 26.63 22.27 47.59
N GLN A 149 25.61 22.30 48.46
CA GLN A 149 24.25 21.89 48.12
C GLN A 149 23.63 22.78 47.04
N ALA A 150 23.85 24.10 47.12
CA ALA A 150 23.31 25.04 46.13
C ALA A 150 23.82 24.71 44.72
N ALA A 151 25.12 24.47 44.60
CA ALA A 151 25.74 24.06 43.34
C ALA A 151 25.23 22.69 42.86
N LEU A 152 25.03 21.71 43.74
CA LEU A 152 24.47 20.41 43.37
C LEU A 152 23.03 20.51 42.86
N THR A 153 22.20 21.37 43.47
CA THR A 153 20.85 21.63 42.98
C THR A 153 20.89 22.26 41.59
N THR A 154 21.75 23.26 41.39
CA THR A 154 21.94 23.92 40.08
C THR A 154 22.42 22.93 39.00
N VAL A 155 23.37 22.03 39.32
CA VAL A 155 23.80 20.94 38.42
C VAL A 155 22.61 20.07 38.00
N LEU A 156 21.84 19.58 38.98
CA LEU A 156 20.73 18.66 38.72
C LEU A 156 19.62 19.32 37.88
N GLU A 157 19.32 20.60 38.12
CA GLU A 157 18.36 21.37 37.31
C GLU A 157 18.84 21.56 35.86
N HIS A 158 20.10 21.94 35.66
CA HIS A 158 20.69 22.06 34.33
C HIS A 158 20.67 20.73 33.57
N TRP A 159 21.07 19.64 34.22
CA TRP A 159 21.11 18.32 33.61
C TRP A 159 19.72 17.80 33.29
N GLN A 160 18.74 18.00 34.18
CA GLN A 160 17.35 17.66 33.92
C GLN A 160 16.83 18.39 32.67
N LYS A 161 17.10 19.70 32.55
CA LYS A 161 16.72 20.49 31.38
C LYS A 161 17.42 20.00 30.10
N ALA A 162 18.71 19.66 30.19
CA ALA A 162 19.47 19.12 29.06
C ALA A 162 18.93 17.77 28.56
N LEU A 163 18.62 16.84 29.48
CA LEU A 163 18.06 15.52 29.14
C LEU A 163 16.65 15.64 28.56
N ILE A 164 15.76 16.44 29.17
CA ILE A 164 14.41 16.67 28.62
C ILE A 164 14.47 17.24 27.21
N THR A 165 15.40 18.18 26.97
CA THR A 165 15.61 18.77 25.64
C THR A 165 16.12 17.73 24.64
N ALA A 166 17.05 16.86 25.06
CA ALA A 166 17.57 15.78 24.22
C ALA A 166 16.51 14.71 23.90
N ILE A 167 15.71 14.29 24.88
CA ILE A 167 14.60 13.34 24.69
C ILE A 167 13.59 13.90 23.69
N ARG A 168 13.19 15.17 23.85
CA ARG A 168 12.27 15.85 22.92
C ARG A 168 12.84 15.92 21.49
N ARG A 169 14.15 16.14 21.35
CA ARG A 169 14.82 16.17 20.04
C ARG A 169 14.88 14.79 19.39
N LEU A 170 15.16 13.74 20.17
CA LEU A 170 15.26 12.36 19.70
C LEU A 170 13.90 11.72 19.38
N LYS A 171 12.82 12.07 20.10
CA LYS A 171 11.46 11.58 19.80
C LYS A 171 10.90 12.11 18.47
N GLY A 172 11.48 13.17 17.88
CA GLY A 172 10.95 13.79 16.66
C GLY A 172 9.55 14.41 16.85
N ARG A 173 9.01 15.02 15.80
CA ARG A 173 7.62 15.55 15.77
C ARG A 173 6.89 14.99 14.55
N ALA A 174 5.57 14.89 14.63
CA ALA A 174 4.76 14.76 13.43
C ALA A 174 4.73 16.11 12.69
N ALA A 175 4.73 16.05 11.36
CA ALA A 175 4.68 17.21 10.50
C ALA A 175 3.57 16.99 9.46
N ILE A 176 2.36 17.40 9.83
CA ILE A 176 1.20 17.24 8.97
C ILE A 176 1.23 18.30 7.87
N THR A 177 1.05 17.83 6.64
CA THR A 177 0.82 18.64 5.46
C THR A 177 -0.55 18.31 4.90
N SER A 178 -1.18 19.30 4.27
CA SER A 178 -2.50 19.17 3.67
C SER A 178 -2.52 19.83 2.31
N ALA A 179 -3.10 19.14 1.32
CA ALA A 179 -3.28 19.67 -0.01
C ALA A 179 -4.69 19.39 -0.51
N LEU A 180 -5.42 20.44 -0.88
CA LEU A 180 -6.68 20.32 -1.60
C LEU A 180 -6.40 19.72 -2.98
N GLN A 181 -7.04 18.61 -3.28
CA GLN A 181 -6.86 17.88 -4.52
C GLN A 181 -7.87 18.35 -5.58
N THR A 182 -9.09 18.70 -5.16
CA THR A 182 -10.14 19.21 -6.05
C THR A 182 -9.96 20.72 -6.28
N GLN A 183 -8.99 21.11 -7.12
CA GLN A 183 -8.71 22.53 -7.44
C GLN A 183 -9.61 23.08 -8.56
N SER A 184 -10.21 22.20 -9.37
CA SER A 184 -11.10 22.56 -10.47
C SER A 184 -12.29 21.61 -10.53
N CYS A 185 -13.52 22.12 -10.66
CA CYS A 185 -14.72 21.28 -10.77
C CYS A 185 -15.91 22.00 -11.42
N THR A 186 -16.97 21.28 -11.75
CA THR A 186 -18.24 21.88 -12.14
C THR A 186 -19.08 22.26 -10.93
N TYR A 187 -19.92 23.28 -11.08
CA TYR A 187 -20.79 23.74 -10.00
C TYR A 187 -21.76 22.64 -9.56
N ARG A 188 -21.78 22.33 -8.25
CA ARG A 188 -22.65 21.30 -7.64
C ARG A 188 -23.11 21.71 -6.24
N HIS A 189 -24.27 21.22 -5.83
CA HIS A 189 -24.85 21.49 -4.51
C HIS A 189 -25.48 20.20 -3.93
N PRO A 190 -24.94 19.59 -2.85
CA PRO A 190 -23.68 19.93 -2.14
C PRO A 190 -22.44 19.68 -3.00
N LEU A 191 -21.35 20.40 -2.69
CA LEU A 191 -20.03 20.28 -3.32
C LEU A 191 -19.09 19.42 -2.46
N PRO A 192 -18.76 18.20 -2.92
CA PRO A 192 -17.72 17.37 -2.32
C PRO A 192 -16.33 17.80 -2.78
N LEU A 193 -15.40 17.90 -1.83
CA LEU A 193 -14.00 18.25 -2.04
C LEU A 193 -13.10 17.22 -1.37
N LEU A 194 -11.91 16.99 -1.96
CA LEU A 194 -10.96 15.99 -1.49
C LEU A 194 -9.65 16.64 -1.02
N TRP A 195 -9.17 16.23 0.15
CA TRP A 195 -7.89 16.61 0.71
C TRP A 195 -6.98 15.40 0.82
N ARG A 196 -5.70 15.62 0.53
CA ARG A 196 -4.62 14.69 0.86
C ARG A 196 -3.94 15.17 2.13
N ILE A 197 -3.94 14.34 3.17
CA ILE A 197 -3.29 14.59 4.45
C ILE A 197 -2.08 13.69 4.54
N SER A 198 -0.88 14.25 4.75
CA SER A 198 0.36 13.47 4.81
C SER A 198 1.18 13.86 6.02
N ASN A 199 1.76 12.85 6.70
CA ASN A 199 2.69 13.08 7.79
C ASN A 199 4.13 12.97 7.28
N GLN A 200 4.78 14.11 7.05
CA GLN A 200 6.20 14.18 6.67
C GLN A 200 7.13 14.27 7.89
N GLY A 201 6.59 14.07 9.09
CA GLY A 201 7.34 14.09 10.34
C GLY A 201 8.09 12.79 10.59
N LEU A 202 8.77 12.75 11.75
CA LEU A 202 9.54 11.59 12.20
C LEU A 202 8.79 10.74 13.23
N ASN A 203 7.59 11.18 13.64
CA ASN A 203 6.76 10.47 14.61
C ASN A 203 5.29 10.46 14.17
N VAL A 204 4.51 9.56 14.76
CA VAL A 204 3.08 9.39 14.49
C VAL A 204 2.29 10.62 14.88
N ALA A 205 1.28 10.97 14.08
CA ALA A 205 0.24 11.90 14.47
C ALA A 205 -0.99 11.10 14.94
N GLN A 206 -1.57 11.49 16.06
CA GLN A 206 -2.78 10.88 16.62
C GLN A 206 -3.93 11.87 16.58
N ASP A 207 -5.15 11.34 16.50
CA ASP A 207 -6.40 12.11 16.54
C ASP A 207 -6.41 13.31 15.57
N VAL A 208 -5.93 13.08 14.35
CA VAL A 208 -5.85 14.10 13.30
C VAL A 208 -7.26 14.44 12.82
N ARG A 209 -7.77 15.59 13.26
CA ARG A 209 -9.09 16.13 12.92
C ARG A 209 -8.97 17.18 11.84
N LEU A 210 -9.55 16.93 10.66
CA LEU A 210 -9.67 17.87 9.56
C LEU A 210 -11.06 18.52 9.60
N ARG A 211 -11.13 19.85 9.65
CA ARG A 211 -12.37 20.63 9.74
C ARG A 211 -12.41 21.75 8.72
N LEU A 212 -13.47 21.85 7.94
CA LEU A 212 -13.75 23.05 7.16
C LEU A 212 -14.11 24.21 8.10
N LEU A 213 -13.49 25.36 7.88
CA LEU A 213 -13.78 26.58 8.62
C LEU A 213 -14.97 27.30 7.98
N PRO A 214 -15.86 27.91 8.79
CA PRO A 214 -16.95 28.70 8.26
C PRO A 214 -16.42 29.96 7.57
N ASN A 215 -16.90 30.24 6.36
CA ASN A 215 -16.61 31.50 5.68
C ASN A 215 -17.86 32.04 4.98
N ALA A 216 -17.83 33.31 4.52
CA ALA A 216 -18.97 33.92 3.84
C ALA A 216 -19.22 33.38 2.41
N GLY A 217 -18.33 32.52 1.91
CA GLY A 217 -18.33 31.99 0.55
C GLY A 217 -19.03 30.64 0.39
N TYR A 218 -19.40 29.95 1.48
CA TYR A 218 -20.17 28.69 1.45
C TYR A 218 -20.85 28.41 2.80
N GLU A 219 -21.80 27.47 2.80
CA GLU A 219 -22.36 26.91 4.03
C GLU A 219 -21.77 25.53 4.32
N LEU A 220 -21.60 25.19 5.60
CA LEU A 220 -21.06 23.90 6.03
C LEU A 220 -22.17 22.84 6.03
N THR A 221 -21.84 21.61 5.61
CA THR A 221 -22.75 20.45 5.71
C THR A 221 -22.47 19.63 6.97
N GLU A 222 -23.24 18.56 7.23
CA GLU A 222 -22.93 17.62 8.33
C GLU A 222 -21.57 16.93 8.18
N ARG A 223 -21.08 16.76 6.94
CA ARG A 223 -19.79 16.12 6.61
C ARG A 223 -18.70 17.17 6.34
N HIS A 224 -18.60 18.17 7.21
CA HIS A 224 -17.59 19.22 7.14
C HIS A 224 -16.35 18.93 8.00
N GLU A 225 -16.37 17.83 8.77
CA GLU A 225 -15.27 17.36 9.61
C GLU A 225 -15.02 15.86 9.38
N SER A 226 -13.76 15.44 9.52
CA SER A 226 -13.36 14.03 9.52
C SER A 226 -12.15 13.81 10.44
N THR A 227 -12.02 12.61 10.99
CA THR A 227 -10.94 12.24 11.92
C THR A 227 -10.15 11.04 11.39
N ILE A 228 -8.83 11.11 11.50
CA ILE A 228 -7.90 9.99 11.30
C ILE A 228 -7.31 9.66 12.67
N ALA A 229 -7.54 8.44 13.16
CA ALA A 229 -7.10 8.03 14.50
C ALA A 229 -5.56 8.05 14.64
N ILE A 230 -4.85 7.53 13.63
CA ILE A 230 -3.39 7.41 13.64
C ILE A 230 -2.89 7.62 12.21
N LEU A 231 -1.93 8.54 12.02
CA LEU A 231 -1.23 8.76 10.75
C LEU A 231 0.30 8.60 10.94
N PRO A 232 0.88 7.45 10.57
CA PRO A 232 2.32 7.17 10.73
C PRO A 232 3.24 8.06 9.89
N PRO A 233 4.54 8.14 10.23
CA PRO A 233 5.54 8.84 9.41
C PRO A 233 5.59 8.31 7.97
N GLY A 234 5.56 9.23 6.99
CA GLY A 234 5.63 8.92 5.57
C GLY A 234 4.33 8.44 4.93
N GLU A 235 3.29 8.21 5.72
CA GLU A 235 1.96 7.80 5.23
C GLU A 235 1.12 9.01 4.80
N GLU A 236 0.17 8.76 3.90
CA GLU A 236 -0.81 9.73 3.43
C GLU A 236 -2.21 9.14 3.41
N GLN A 237 -3.22 9.98 3.60
CA GLN A 237 -4.62 9.58 3.56
C GLN A 237 -5.47 10.62 2.83
N MET A 238 -6.40 10.13 2.01
CA MET A 238 -7.40 10.95 1.34
C MET A 238 -8.63 11.13 2.22
N VAL A 239 -9.08 12.38 2.38
CA VAL A 239 -10.23 12.76 3.19
C VAL A 239 -11.19 13.58 2.35
N GLN A 240 -12.47 13.17 2.31
CA GLN A 240 -13.51 13.89 1.60
C GLN A 240 -14.39 14.67 2.58
N LEU A 241 -14.57 15.97 2.35
CA LEU A 241 -15.54 16.81 3.07
C LEU A 241 -16.51 17.46 2.08
N THR A 242 -17.61 18.00 2.59
CA THR A 242 -18.69 18.57 1.77
C THR A 242 -19.11 19.95 2.27
N LEU A 243 -19.34 20.87 1.33
CA LEU A 243 -19.84 22.23 1.59
C LEU A 243 -20.95 22.61 0.60
N LEU A 244 -21.63 23.72 0.85
CA LEU A 244 -22.67 24.27 -0.04
C LEU A 244 -22.20 25.58 -0.66
N PRO A 245 -21.78 25.60 -1.94
CA PRO A 245 -21.39 26.83 -2.59
C PRO A 245 -22.64 27.64 -3.03
N PRO A 246 -22.59 28.98 -3.05
CA PRO A 246 -23.64 29.82 -3.61
C PRO A 246 -23.83 29.58 -5.12
N PRO A 247 -25.06 29.74 -5.66
CA PRO A 247 -25.31 29.65 -7.09
C PRO A 247 -24.38 30.54 -7.92
N GLN A 248 -23.94 30.04 -9.08
CA GLN A 248 -23.12 30.78 -10.05
C GLN A 248 -21.73 31.19 -9.51
N THR A 249 -21.24 30.54 -8.45
CA THR A 249 -19.86 30.75 -7.99
C THR A 249 -18.89 30.30 -9.10
N GLN A 250 -17.97 31.19 -9.49
CA GLN A 250 -16.90 30.87 -10.44
C GLN A 250 -15.60 30.46 -9.73
N ARG A 251 -15.41 30.94 -8.52
CA ARG A 251 -14.19 30.72 -7.74
C ARG A 251 -14.53 30.70 -6.26
N LEU A 252 -14.14 29.65 -5.57
CA LEU A 252 -14.46 29.43 -4.16
C LEU A 252 -13.17 29.28 -3.35
N ARG A 253 -12.93 30.21 -2.42
CA ARG A 253 -11.86 30.04 -1.45
C ARG A 253 -12.34 29.15 -0.32
N VAL A 254 -11.60 28.09 -0.04
CA VAL A 254 -11.90 27.10 0.99
C VAL A 254 -10.81 27.14 2.04
N GLU A 255 -11.22 27.22 3.31
CA GLU A 255 -10.31 27.28 4.45
C GLU A 255 -10.61 26.12 5.40
N TRP A 256 -9.56 25.50 5.92
CA TRP A 256 -9.68 24.36 6.81
C TRP A 256 -8.62 24.37 7.89
N GLU A 257 -8.94 23.72 9.00
CA GLU A 257 -8.05 23.50 10.13
C GLU A 257 -7.75 22.01 10.26
N ILE A 258 -6.51 21.69 10.63
CA ILE A 258 -6.10 20.38 11.11
C ILE A 258 -5.68 20.53 12.57
N ILE A 259 -6.25 19.69 13.42
CA ILE A 259 -5.88 19.57 14.83
C ILE A 259 -5.34 18.15 15.04
N TYR A 260 -4.16 17.99 15.63
CA TYR A 260 -3.58 16.67 15.87
C TYR A 260 -2.67 16.65 17.09
N ASP A 261 -2.46 15.46 17.63
CA ASP A 261 -1.55 15.20 18.74
C ASP A 261 -0.26 14.57 18.21
N ASP A 262 0.89 14.91 18.81
CA ASP A 262 2.17 14.26 18.53
C ASP A 262 2.92 13.90 19.83
N ALA A 263 4.10 13.29 19.72
CA ALA A 263 4.87 12.86 20.88
C ALA A 263 5.37 14.01 21.79
N VAL A 264 5.16 15.28 21.40
CA VAL A 264 5.66 16.47 22.11
C VAL A 264 4.52 17.34 22.62
N ASP A 265 3.54 17.65 21.77
CA ASP A 265 2.44 18.56 22.08
C ASP A 265 1.09 17.93 21.66
N ASP A 266 0.08 18.09 22.51
CA ASP A 266 -1.32 17.78 22.19
C ASP A 266 -2.02 19.01 21.56
N ASP A 267 -3.09 18.80 20.80
CA ASP A 267 -3.93 19.82 20.16
C ASP A 267 -3.14 20.80 19.26
N ARG A 268 -2.12 20.33 18.52
CA ARG A 268 -1.42 21.17 17.53
C ARG A 268 -2.38 21.56 16.42
N ARG A 269 -2.48 22.86 16.15
CA ARG A 269 -3.39 23.41 15.14
C ARG A 269 -2.65 23.99 13.97
N MET A 270 -3.13 23.68 12.78
CA MET A 270 -2.63 24.22 11.52
C MET A 270 -3.83 24.65 10.67
N THR A 271 -3.75 25.84 10.09
CA THR A 271 -4.78 26.36 9.20
C THR A 271 -4.24 26.46 7.78
N PHE A 272 -5.11 26.15 6.84
CA PHE A 272 -4.81 26.11 5.42
C PHE A 272 -5.93 26.80 4.66
N GLY A 273 -5.62 27.22 3.44
CA GLY A 273 -6.62 27.71 2.53
C GLY A 273 -6.16 27.60 1.09
N ASP A 274 -7.07 27.21 0.22
CA ASP A 274 -6.83 27.07 -1.21
C ASP A 274 -8.09 27.48 -1.98
N VAL A 275 -8.02 27.44 -3.31
CA VAL A 275 -9.09 27.89 -4.18
C VAL A 275 -9.57 26.77 -5.08
N VAL A 276 -10.88 26.64 -5.18
CA VAL A 276 -11.57 25.80 -6.16
C VAL A 276 -12.07 26.70 -7.26
N ASP A 277 -11.58 26.49 -8.48
CA ASP A 277 -12.09 27.16 -9.68
C ASP A 277 -13.25 26.33 -10.26
N PHE A 278 -14.37 26.99 -10.55
CA PHE A 278 -15.49 26.34 -11.21
C PHE A 278 -15.36 26.49 -12.71
N THR A 279 -15.18 25.37 -13.40
CA THR A 279 -15.07 25.36 -14.86
C THR A 279 -16.46 25.40 -15.49
N VAL A 280 -16.63 26.34 -16.40
CA VAL A 280 -17.74 26.30 -17.36
C VAL A 280 -17.22 25.52 -18.56
N PRO A 281 -17.90 24.45 -19.00
CA PRO A 281 -17.51 23.74 -20.22
C PRO A 281 -17.28 24.70 -21.40
N ASP A 282 -16.14 24.55 -22.08
CA ASP A 282 -15.82 25.29 -23.31
C ASP A 282 -16.72 24.88 -24.49
N LYS A 283 -17.35 23.70 -24.40
CA LYS A 283 -18.24 23.14 -25.43
C LYS A 283 -19.61 22.79 -24.84
N PRO A 284 -20.71 23.02 -25.57
CA PRO A 284 -22.02 22.58 -25.13
C PRO A 284 -22.03 21.05 -24.97
N PHE A 285 -22.79 20.57 -24.00
CA PHE A 285 -22.99 19.13 -23.80
C PHE A 285 -23.45 18.46 -25.11
N GLU A 286 -22.77 17.38 -25.47
CA GLU A 286 -23.17 16.49 -26.54
C GLU A 286 -23.36 15.09 -25.98
N ARG A 287 -24.52 14.49 -26.28
CA ARG A 287 -24.84 13.14 -25.84
C ARG A 287 -23.97 12.13 -26.60
N ILE A 288 -23.30 11.23 -25.86
CA ILE A 288 -22.49 10.17 -26.45
C ILE A 288 -23.40 8.98 -26.79
N PHE A 289 -23.56 8.68 -28.09
CA PHE A 289 -24.28 7.51 -28.57
C PHE A 289 -23.77 7.02 -29.95
N PRO A 290 -23.53 5.71 -30.15
CA PRO A 290 -23.62 4.64 -29.15
C PRO A 290 -22.55 4.76 -28.06
N ILE A 291 -22.82 4.22 -26.87
CA ILE A 291 -21.81 4.17 -25.80
C ILE A 291 -20.67 3.27 -26.27
N PRO A 292 -19.41 3.75 -26.29
CA PRO A 292 -18.30 2.99 -26.88
C PRO A 292 -17.93 1.75 -26.06
N TYR A 293 -18.12 1.79 -24.74
CA TYR A 293 -17.70 0.76 -23.81
C TYR A 293 -18.65 -0.45 -23.79
N VAL A 294 -18.09 -1.64 -23.94
CA VAL A 294 -18.85 -2.89 -24.07
C VAL A 294 -18.66 -3.74 -22.81
N THR A 295 -19.79 -4.10 -22.18
CA THR A 295 -19.81 -4.91 -20.97
C THR A 295 -20.27 -6.33 -21.27
N GLY A 296 -19.61 -7.31 -20.65
CA GLY A 296 -20.06 -8.70 -20.63
C GLY A 296 -19.84 -9.55 -21.90
N THR A 297 -19.63 -8.94 -23.07
CA THR A 297 -19.36 -9.65 -24.34
C THR A 297 -17.92 -9.44 -24.82
N PRO A 298 -17.34 -10.39 -25.57
CA PRO A 298 -16.02 -10.22 -26.19
C PRO A 298 -16.01 -9.08 -27.20
N LEU A 299 -14.90 -8.35 -27.26
CA LEU A 299 -14.68 -7.28 -28.25
C LEU A 299 -14.35 -7.90 -29.60
N LYS A 300 -15.17 -7.63 -30.61
CA LYS A 300 -14.97 -8.10 -31.99
C LYS A 300 -14.39 -7.03 -32.93
N SER A 301 -14.40 -5.76 -32.50
CA SER A 301 -13.95 -4.60 -33.27
C SER A 301 -12.96 -3.74 -32.48
N ASP A 302 -12.23 -2.90 -33.22
CA ASP A 302 -11.01 -2.25 -32.74
C ASP A 302 -11.25 -1.06 -31.79
N GLY A 303 -12.41 -0.40 -31.89
CA GLY A 303 -12.59 0.95 -31.32
C GLY A 303 -12.39 1.07 -29.80
N VAL A 304 -12.47 -0.02 -29.06
CA VAL A 304 -12.24 -0.06 -27.59
C VAL A 304 -11.30 -1.18 -27.16
N PHE A 305 -10.59 -1.81 -28.10
CA PHE A 305 -9.55 -2.79 -27.79
C PHE A 305 -8.23 -2.04 -27.55
N VAL A 306 -7.73 -2.08 -26.32
CA VAL A 306 -6.49 -1.41 -25.93
C VAL A 306 -5.51 -2.41 -25.35
N GLY A 307 -4.24 -2.29 -25.75
CA GLY A 307 -3.15 -3.08 -25.20
C GLY A 307 -2.92 -4.40 -25.90
N ARG A 308 -2.24 -5.32 -25.20
CA ARG A 308 -1.95 -6.72 -25.63
C ARG A 308 -0.96 -6.85 -26.78
N GLU A 309 -0.24 -5.78 -27.13
CA GLU A 309 0.83 -5.83 -28.12
C GLU A 309 1.91 -6.84 -27.73
N ASP A 310 2.15 -7.03 -26.42
CA ASP A 310 3.06 -8.02 -25.87
C ASP A 310 2.59 -9.47 -26.11
N VAL A 311 1.27 -9.72 -26.11
CA VAL A 311 0.67 -11.03 -26.42
C VAL A 311 0.80 -11.31 -27.91
N PHE A 312 0.46 -10.35 -28.77
CA PHE A 312 0.56 -10.52 -30.22
C PHE A 312 2.01 -10.66 -30.68
N ALA A 313 2.94 -9.89 -30.11
CA ALA A 313 4.37 -10.03 -30.40
C ALA A 313 4.87 -11.43 -30.01
N PHE A 314 4.55 -11.89 -28.80
CA PHE A 314 4.89 -13.24 -28.35
C PHE A 314 4.38 -14.33 -29.30
N ILE A 315 3.13 -14.22 -29.75
CA ILE A 315 2.53 -15.19 -30.67
C ILE A 315 3.26 -15.18 -32.01
N ARG A 316 3.50 -14.00 -32.58
CA ARG A 316 4.23 -13.86 -33.85
C ARG A 316 5.64 -14.42 -33.75
N GLU A 317 6.36 -14.12 -32.68
CA GLU A 317 7.73 -14.63 -32.46
C GLU A 317 7.78 -16.14 -32.35
N ASN A 318 6.79 -16.78 -31.70
CA ASN A 318 6.75 -18.23 -31.54
C ASN A 318 6.27 -18.97 -32.80
N LEU A 319 5.28 -18.43 -33.53
CA LEU A 319 4.74 -19.07 -34.73
C LEU A 319 5.59 -18.82 -35.99
N LEU A 320 6.22 -17.63 -36.11
CA LEU A 320 6.96 -17.22 -37.30
C LEU A 320 8.49 -17.23 -37.11
N GLY A 321 8.98 -17.42 -35.89
CA GLY A 321 10.41 -17.37 -35.57
C GLY A 321 11.23 -18.55 -36.12
N ALA A 322 12.56 -18.45 -36.00
CA ALA A 322 13.49 -19.48 -36.49
C ALA A 322 13.37 -20.83 -35.76
N TYR A 323 12.84 -20.82 -34.52
CA TYR A 323 12.50 -22.00 -33.73
C TYR A 323 10.97 -22.03 -33.56
N GLN A 324 10.26 -22.46 -34.61
CA GLN A 324 8.80 -22.46 -34.64
C GLN A 324 8.23 -23.38 -33.55
N ASN A 325 7.36 -22.83 -32.70
CA ASN A 325 6.49 -23.59 -31.82
C ASN A 325 5.08 -23.54 -32.42
N ASN A 326 4.57 -24.65 -32.92
CA ASN A 326 3.23 -24.69 -33.53
C ASN A 326 2.10 -24.64 -32.49
N VAL A 327 2.42 -24.49 -31.20
CA VAL A 327 1.47 -24.59 -30.08
C VAL A 327 1.71 -23.50 -29.05
N ILE A 328 0.67 -22.70 -28.81
CA ILE A 328 0.67 -21.63 -27.82
C ILE A 328 -0.49 -21.82 -26.84
N ILE A 329 -0.23 -21.57 -25.56
CA ILE A 329 -1.26 -21.58 -24.51
C ILE A 329 -1.37 -20.19 -23.90
N LEU A 330 -2.55 -19.59 -24.06
CA LEU A 330 -2.99 -18.36 -23.42
C LEU A 330 -3.79 -18.70 -22.17
N HIS A 331 -3.33 -18.26 -21.01
CA HIS A 331 -4.00 -18.54 -19.74
C HIS A 331 -4.26 -17.26 -18.97
N GLY A 332 -5.39 -17.18 -18.29
CA GLY A 332 -5.80 -15.98 -17.58
C GLY A 332 -7.11 -16.16 -16.85
N GLN A 333 -7.40 -15.32 -15.87
CA GLN A 333 -8.69 -15.36 -15.18
C GLN A 333 -9.88 -15.13 -16.12
N ARG A 334 -11.08 -15.52 -15.68
CA ARG A 334 -12.32 -15.21 -16.42
C ARG A 334 -12.41 -13.68 -16.56
N ARG A 335 -12.91 -13.19 -17.70
CA ARG A 335 -13.11 -11.75 -17.96
C ARG A 335 -11.83 -10.90 -18.05
N THR A 336 -10.65 -11.50 -18.27
CA THR A 336 -9.40 -10.79 -18.64
C THR A 336 -9.26 -10.47 -20.13
N GLY A 337 -10.27 -10.79 -20.94
CA GLY A 337 -10.29 -10.46 -22.38
C GLY A 337 -9.66 -11.51 -23.30
N LYS A 338 -9.50 -12.77 -22.84
CA LYS A 338 -8.93 -13.86 -23.67
C LYS A 338 -9.66 -14.04 -25.00
N THR A 339 -10.98 -14.19 -24.98
CA THR A 339 -11.80 -14.31 -26.20
C THR A 339 -11.65 -13.09 -27.12
N SER A 340 -11.60 -11.88 -26.56
CA SER A 340 -11.35 -10.65 -27.34
C SER A 340 -9.96 -10.66 -27.99
N VAL A 341 -8.94 -11.19 -27.29
CA VAL A 341 -7.59 -11.38 -27.84
C VAL A 341 -7.62 -12.36 -29.01
N LEU A 342 -8.38 -13.46 -28.93
CA LEU A 342 -8.49 -14.42 -30.04
C LEU A 342 -9.16 -13.82 -31.28
N TYR A 343 -10.25 -13.05 -31.11
CA TYR A 343 -10.88 -12.32 -32.23
C TYR A 343 -9.88 -11.37 -32.89
N ARG A 344 -9.13 -10.60 -32.10
CA ARG A 344 -8.12 -9.67 -32.61
C ARG A 344 -6.94 -10.40 -33.24
N LEU A 345 -6.53 -11.54 -32.70
CA LEU A 345 -5.42 -12.33 -33.21
C LEU A 345 -5.67 -12.81 -34.64
N GLY A 346 -6.90 -13.23 -34.96
CA GLY A 346 -7.28 -13.61 -36.33
C GLY A 346 -7.00 -12.49 -37.34
N GLN A 347 -7.30 -11.24 -36.97
CA GLN A 347 -7.03 -10.06 -37.80
C GLN A 347 -5.54 -9.73 -37.87
N VAL A 348 -4.84 -9.76 -36.73
CA VAL A 348 -3.40 -9.47 -36.63
C VAL A 348 -2.55 -10.46 -37.43
N MET A 349 -2.99 -11.72 -37.51
CA MET A 349 -2.29 -12.79 -38.22
C MET A 349 -2.78 -12.98 -39.66
N ALA A 350 -3.75 -12.19 -40.14
CA ALA A 350 -4.45 -12.40 -41.40
C ALA A 350 -3.52 -12.50 -42.63
N ASP A 351 -2.37 -11.84 -42.62
CA ASP A 351 -1.38 -11.91 -43.72
C ASP A 351 -0.67 -13.27 -43.81
N THR A 352 -0.56 -13.98 -42.70
CA THR A 352 0.23 -15.23 -42.58
C THR A 352 -0.63 -16.46 -42.27
N HIS A 353 -1.82 -16.27 -41.69
CA HIS A 353 -2.70 -17.34 -41.27
C HIS A 353 -4.15 -17.06 -41.62
N PHE A 354 -4.93 -18.13 -41.78
CA PHE A 354 -6.38 -18.09 -41.66
C PHE A 354 -6.75 -18.50 -40.23
N GLY A 355 -7.24 -17.54 -39.45
CA GLY A 355 -7.64 -17.76 -38.07
C GLY A 355 -9.01 -18.43 -37.98
N VAL A 356 -9.08 -19.57 -37.28
CA VAL A 356 -10.31 -20.33 -37.04
C VAL A 356 -10.58 -20.34 -35.54
N LEU A 357 -11.62 -19.64 -35.11
CA LEU A 357 -12.02 -19.60 -33.70
C LEU A 357 -12.97 -20.77 -33.38
N ILE A 358 -12.55 -21.61 -32.44
CA ILE A 358 -13.28 -22.80 -31.99
C ILE A 358 -13.76 -22.54 -30.57
N ASP A 359 -15.04 -22.19 -30.42
CA ASP A 359 -15.69 -22.03 -29.11
C ASP A 359 -16.07 -23.41 -28.54
N MET A 360 -15.36 -23.85 -27.50
CA MET A 360 -15.59 -25.15 -26.89
C MET A 360 -16.87 -25.22 -26.05
N GLN A 361 -17.46 -24.11 -25.57
CA GLN A 361 -18.73 -24.16 -24.84
C GLN A 361 -19.93 -24.32 -25.79
N GLY A 362 -19.90 -23.65 -26.94
CA GLY A 362 -21.01 -23.65 -27.90
C GLY A 362 -21.16 -24.94 -28.74
N LYS A 363 -20.14 -25.81 -28.76
CA LYS A 363 -20.10 -26.93 -29.72
C LYS A 363 -20.81 -28.20 -29.25
N PRO A 364 -21.57 -28.88 -30.12
CA PRO A 364 -22.00 -30.25 -29.85
C PRO A 364 -20.78 -31.19 -29.83
N ALA A 365 -20.74 -32.12 -28.88
CA ALA A 365 -19.76 -33.20 -28.86
C ALA A 365 -20.44 -34.48 -28.37
N ARG A 366 -21.28 -35.08 -29.22
CA ARG A 366 -21.88 -36.40 -28.96
C ARG A 366 -20.95 -37.48 -29.50
N GLY A 367 -19.74 -37.55 -28.96
CA GLY A 367 -18.67 -38.40 -29.46
C GLY A 367 -17.72 -37.67 -30.40
N GLU A 368 -16.69 -38.40 -30.82
CA GLU A 368 -15.53 -37.88 -31.53
C GLU A 368 -15.82 -37.48 -32.98
N ALA A 369 -16.67 -38.25 -33.69
CA ALA A 369 -17.08 -37.94 -35.06
C ALA A 369 -17.73 -36.55 -35.16
N ASP A 370 -18.76 -36.30 -34.34
CA ASP A 370 -19.45 -35.01 -34.27
C ASP A 370 -18.51 -33.88 -33.88
N PHE A 371 -17.58 -34.13 -32.94
CA PHE A 371 -16.62 -33.12 -32.50
C PHE A 371 -15.67 -32.71 -33.64
N LEU A 372 -15.00 -33.66 -34.30
CA LEU A 372 -14.07 -33.36 -35.39
C LEU A 372 -14.80 -32.81 -36.63
N TYR A 373 -16.01 -33.28 -36.91
CA TYR A 373 -16.86 -32.72 -37.96
C TYR A 373 -17.18 -31.24 -37.68
N SER A 374 -17.54 -30.91 -36.44
CA SER A 374 -17.84 -29.51 -36.07
C SER A 374 -16.63 -28.59 -36.16
N ILE A 375 -15.40 -29.10 -36.04
CA ILE A 375 -14.18 -28.32 -36.27
C ILE A 375 -13.93 -28.17 -37.77
N ALA A 376 -14.20 -29.20 -38.57
CA ALA A 376 -14.10 -29.11 -40.02
C ALA A 376 -15.07 -28.06 -40.59
N ASP A 377 -16.28 -27.99 -40.06
CA ASP A 377 -17.29 -26.98 -40.40
C ASP A 377 -16.80 -25.55 -40.10
N ASP A 378 -16.22 -25.29 -38.92
CA ASP A 378 -15.64 -23.99 -38.60
C ASP A 378 -14.48 -23.61 -39.54
N ILE A 379 -13.65 -24.58 -39.91
CA ILE A 379 -12.53 -24.35 -40.82
C ILE A 379 -13.05 -23.95 -42.20
N VAL A 380 -14.06 -24.66 -42.72
CA VAL A 380 -14.70 -24.32 -44.00
C VAL A 380 -15.32 -22.94 -43.91
N PHE A 381 -16.09 -22.66 -42.87
CA PHE A 381 -16.72 -21.35 -42.66
C PHE A 381 -15.69 -20.20 -42.63
N ALA A 382 -14.58 -20.36 -41.92
CA ALA A 382 -13.52 -19.36 -41.85
C ALA A 382 -12.81 -19.15 -43.20
N LEU A 383 -12.64 -20.21 -44.00
CA LEU A 383 -12.08 -20.12 -45.34
C LEU A 383 -13.06 -19.47 -46.33
N GLU A 384 -14.36 -19.76 -46.22
CA GLU A 384 -15.42 -19.12 -47.02
C GLU A 384 -15.51 -17.62 -46.74
N ASP A 385 -15.42 -17.19 -45.48
CA ASP A 385 -15.36 -15.77 -45.08
C ASP A 385 -14.14 -15.07 -45.67
N ALA A 386 -13.03 -15.80 -45.84
CA ALA A 386 -11.83 -15.34 -46.53
C ALA A 386 -11.91 -15.43 -48.07
N GLY A 387 -13.06 -15.81 -48.63
CA GLY A 387 -13.31 -15.93 -50.08
C GLY A 387 -12.77 -17.20 -50.72
N ILE A 388 -12.47 -18.23 -49.94
CA ILE A 388 -11.94 -19.52 -50.41
C ILE A 388 -13.04 -20.57 -50.31
N ALA A 389 -13.56 -21.00 -51.47
CA ALA A 389 -14.57 -22.05 -51.53
C ALA A 389 -13.93 -23.43 -51.31
N VAL A 390 -14.38 -24.13 -50.27
CA VAL A 390 -13.95 -25.49 -49.91
C VAL A 390 -15.19 -26.33 -49.64
N GLU A 391 -15.22 -27.56 -50.14
CA GLU A 391 -16.32 -28.48 -49.85
C GLU A 391 -16.19 -29.08 -48.44
N LEU A 392 -17.25 -28.96 -47.64
CA LEU A 392 -17.35 -29.63 -46.35
C LEU A 392 -17.45 -31.16 -46.57
N PRO A 393 -16.62 -32.00 -45.93
CA PRO A 393 -16.70 -33.44 -46.13
C PRO A 393 -18.02 -34.01 -45.61
N ASN A 394 -18.43 -35.16 -46.12
CA ASN A 394 -19.69 -35.79 -45.69
C ASN A 394 -19.56 -36.32 -44.25
N GLN A 395 -20.57 -36.08 -43.40
CA GLN A 395 -20.59 -36.56 -42.01
C GLN A 395 -20.41 -38.09 -41.90
N VAL A 396 -20.90 -38.85 -42.87
CA VAL A 396 -20.78 -40.32 -42.90
C VAL A 396 -19.31 -40.79 -42.96
N ASP A 397 -18.42 -39.98 -43.53
CA ASP A 397 -16.99 -40.29 -43.57
C ASP A 397 -16.35 -40.19 -42.18
N PHE A 398 -16.79 -39.23 -41.37
CA PHE A 398 -16.35 -39.06 -39.99
C PHE A 398 -16.85 -40.20 -39.10
N ASP A 399 -18.08 -40.68 -39.27
CA ASP A 399 -18.64 -41.77 -38.46
C ASP A 399 -17.81 -43.08 -38.56
N ARG A 400 -17.12 -43.30 -39.68
CA ARG A 400 -16.32 -44.52 -39.91
C ARG A 400 -14.93 -44.46 -39.29
N ASN A 401 -14.24 -43.33 -39.46
CA ASN A 401 -12.87 -43.14 -38.94
C ASN A 401 -12.58 -41.63 -38.76
N PRO A 402 -13.04 -41.03 -37.66
CA PRO A 402 -13.00 -39.59 -37.44
C PRO A 402 -11.59 -38.99 -37.57
N GLU A 403 -10.62 -39.56 -36.85
CA GLU A 403 -9.24 -39.08 -36.79
C GLU A 403 -8.56 -39.12 -38.16
N PHE A 404 -8.69 -40.25 -38.87
CA PHE A 404 -8.06 -40.42 -40.18
C PHE A 404 -8.63 -39.46 -41.21
N TYR A 405 -9.95 -39.31 -41.27
CA TYR A 405 -10.58 -38.42 -42.23
C TYR A 405 -10.24 -36.96 -41.92
N PHE A 406 -10.32 -36.53 -40.66
CA PHE A 406 -9.99 -35.16 -40.28
C PHE A 406 -8.54 -34.80 -40.64
N ALA A 407 -7.56 -35.60 -40.20
CA ALA A 407 -6.15 -35.29 -40.41
C ALA A 407 -5.69 -35.59 -41.85
N ALA A 408 -5.88 -36.82 -42.33
CA ALA A 408 -5.25 -37.29 -43.56
C ALA A 408 -6.01 -36.92 -44.84
N ARG A 409 -7.33 -36.69 -44.76
CA ARG A 409 -8.16 -36.34 -45.93
C ARG A 409 -8.54 -34.87 -45.94
N PHE A 410 -9.16 -34.39 -44.87
CA PHE A 410 -9.65 -33.02 -44.81
C PHE A 410 -8.49 -32.01 -44.69
N LEU A 411 -7.76 -31.97 -43.57
CA LEU A 411 -6.70 -30.97 -43.37
C LEU A 411 -5.61 -31.00 -44.45
N ARG A 412 -5.17 -32.18 -44.88
CA ARG A 412 -4.20 -32.29 -45.99
C ARG A 412 -4.80 -31.90 -47.34
N GLY A 413 -6.10 -32.15 -47.54
CA GLY A 413 -6.85 -31.72 -48.72
C GLY A 413 -6.98 -30.20 -48.82
N LEU A 414 -6.87 -29.47 -47.71
CA LEU A 414 -6.90 -28.00 -47.70
C LEU A 414 -5.61 -27.37 -48.23
N ARG A 415 -4.47 -28.07 -48.17
CA ARG A 415 -3.14 -27.50 -48.49
C ARG A 415 -3.07 -26.74 -49.84
N PRO A 416 -3.68 -27.21 -50.94
CA PRO A 416 -3.70 -26.46 -52.21
C PRO A 416 -4.43 -25.13 -52.13
N PHE A 417 -5.42 -24.99 -51.24
CA PHE A 417 -6.22 -23.78 -51.07
C PHE A 417 -5.56 -22.74 -50.16
N LEU A 418 -4.69 -23.18 -49.24
CA LEU A 418 -4.06 -22.33 -48.22
C LEU A 418 -2.91 -21.44 -48.76
N GLN A 419 -2.49 -21.62 -50.01
CA GLN A 419 -1.38 -20.87 -50.64
C GLN A 419 -0.13 -20.83 -49.74
N ASN A 420 0.34 -19.65 -49.35
CA ASN A 420 1.48 -19.46 -48.44
C ASN A 420 1.07 -19.32 -46.97
N LYS A 421 -0.23 -19.29 -46.64
CA LYS A 421 -0.72 -19.09 -45.27
C LYS A 421 -0.96 -20.40 -44.53
N ASN A 422 -0.79 -20.42 -43.22
CA ASN A 422 -1.13 -21.58 -42.38
C ASN A 422 -2.57 -21.47 -41.86
N LEU A 423 -3.15 -22.57 -41.36
CA LEU A 423 -4.34 -22.51 -40.53
C LEU A 423 -3.92 -22.20 -39.10
N LEU A 424 -4.63 -21.30 -38.42
CA LEU A 424 -4.45 -21.02 -36.99
C LEU A 424 -5.71 -21.44 -36.24
N LEU A 425 -5.69 -22.61 -35.61
CA LEU A 425 -6.81 -23.13 -34.83
C LEU A 425 -6.75 -22.57 -33.42
N MET A 426 -7.70 -21.69 -33.09
CA MET A 426 -7.79 -20.97 -31.83
C MET A 426 -8.91 -21.56 -30.98
N PHE A 427 -8.58 -22.43 -30.04
CA PHE A 427 -9.53 -23.07 -29.13
C PHE A 427 -9.78 -22.16 -27.92
N ASP A 428 -11.01 -21.68 -27.74
CA ASP A 428 -11.40 -20.93 -26.54
C ASP A 428 -12.04 -21.84 -25.49
N GLU A 429 -11.82 -21.51 -24.22
CA GLU A 429 -12.26 -22.26 -23.04
C GLU A 429 -11.92 -23.76 -23.13
N PHE A 430 -10.66 -24.05 -23.46
CA PHE A 430 -10.18 -25.41 -23.75
C PHE A 430 -10.35 -26.38 -22.57
N GLU A 431 -10.49 -25.91 -21.33
CA GLU A 431 -10.85 -26.75 -20.17
C GLU A 431 -12.17 -27.51 -20.34
N GLU A 432 -13.06 -27.05 -21.22
CA GLU A 432 -14.32 -27.74 -21.54
C GLU A 432 -14.08 -29.08 -22.26
N LEU A 433 -12.97 -29.25 -22.99
CA LEU A 433 -12.61 -30.53 -23.58
C LEU A 433 -12.42 -31.61 -22.51
N GLN A 434 -11.73 -31.25 -21.42
CA GLN A 434 -11.52 -32.17 -20.29
C GLN A 434 -12.85 -32.56 -19.65
N ARG A 435 -13.74 -31.59 -19.38
CA ARG A 435 -15.06 -31.88 -18.78
C ARG A 435 -15.85 -32.86 -19.64
N ARG A 436 -15.80 -32.72 -20.97
CA ARG A 436 -16.47 -33.65 -21.89
C ARG A 436 -15.92 -35.07 -21.82
N VAL A 437 -14.63 -35.23 -21.58
CA VAL A 437 -14.01 -36.56 -21.37
C VAL A 437 -14.42 -37.14 -20.02
N GLU A 438 -14.40 -36.32 -18.96
CA GLU A 438 -14.82 -36.72 -17.60
C GLU A 438 -16.31 -37.11 -17.55
N ASP A 439 -17.15 -36.40 -18.29
CA ASP A 439 -18.59 -36.67 -18.44
C ASP A 439 -18.87 -37.84 -19.40
N GLY A 440 -17.84 -38.47 -19.99
CA GLY A 440 -17.98 -39.61 -20.91
C GLY A 440 -18.55 -39.26 -22.30
N ARG A 441 -18.62 -37.98 -22.66
CA ARG A 441 -19.07 -37.51 -23.99
C ARG A 441 -18.00 -37.68 -25.06
N LEU A 442 -16.72 -37.64 -24.66
CA LEU A 442 -15.56 -37.87 -25.51
C LEU A 442 -14.65 -38.92 -24.86
N GLN A 443 -13.91 -39.66 -25.68
CA GLN A 443 -12.93 -40.63 -25.21
C GLN A 443 -11.59 -39.94 -24.91
N PRO A 444 -10.81 -40.38 -23.89
CA PRO A 444 -9.54 -39.75 -23.53
C PRO A 444 -8.47 -39.72 -24.65
N GLU A 445 -8.58 -40.62 -25.63
CA GLU A 445 -7.68 -40.75 -26.77
C GLU A 445 -7.62 -39.49 -27.63
N ILE A 446 -8.66 -38.63 -27.58
CA ILE A 446 -8.69 -37.34 -28.29
C ILE A 446 -7.49 -36.45 -27.99
N PHE A 447 -6.96 -36.49 -26.75
CA PHE A 447 -5.77 -35.72 -26.38
C PHE A 447 -4.51 -36.23 -27.09
N GLN A 448 -4.41 -37.55 -27.31
CA GLN A 448 -3.29 -38.14 -28.06
C GLN A 448 -3.40 -37.79 -29.54
N PHE A 449 -4.62 -37.82 -30.10
CA PHE A 449 -4.88 -37.37 -31.46
C PHE A 449 -4.47 -35.91 -31.68
N LEU A 450 -4.93 -34.99 -30.81
CA LEU A 450 -4.57 -33.57 -30.89
C LEU A 450 -3.05 -33.36 -30.78
N ARG A 451 -2.37 -34.11 -29.89
CA ARG A 451 -0.90 -34.07 -29.82
C ARG A 451 -0.25 -34.49 -31.13
N ASN A 452 -0.68 -35.61 -31.70
CA ASN A 452 -0.11 -36.10 -32.96
C ASN A 452 -0.31 -35.06 -34.07
N LEU A 453 -1.46 -34.39 -34.08
CA LEU A 453 -1.75 -33.31 -35.02
C LEU A 453 -0.77 -32.13 -34.87
N MET A 454 -0.58 -31.65 -33.63
CA MET A 454 0.36 -30.57 -33.32
C MET A 454 1.81 -30.90 -33.66
N GLN A 455 2.22 -32.16 -33.56
CA GLN A 455 3.60 -32.60 -33.83
C GLN A 455 3.90 -32.81 -35.31
N HIS A 456 2.89 -33.12 -36.13
CA HIS A 456 3.10 -33.61 -37.49
C HIS A 456 2.46 -32.77 -38.60
N GLU A 457 1.44 -31.96 -38.30
CA GLU A 457 0.83 -31.10 -39.30
C GLU A 457 1.49 -29.71 -39.35
N THR A 458 2.45 -29.55 -40.25
CA THR A 458 3.29 -28.35 -40.39
C THR A 458 2.59 -27.12 -40.98
N ARG A 459 1.33 -27.25 -41.41
CA ARG A 459 0.52 -26.18 -42.00
C ARG A 459 -0.62 -25.73 -41.08
N VAL A 460 -0.60 -26.21 -39.84
CA VAL A 460 -1.62 -25.95 -38.83
C VAL A 460 -0.92 -25.56 -37.53
N ASP A 461 -1.21 -24.36 -37.07
CA ASP A 461 -0.74 -23.79 -35.81
C ASP A 461 -1.90 -23.70 -34.83
N PHE A 462 -1.59 -23.78 -33.54
CA PHE A 462 -2.57 -23.95 -32.48
C PHE A 462 -2.41 -22.88 -31.40
N VAL A 463 -3.53 -22.28 -31.00
CA VAL A 463 -3.64 -21.42 -29.82
C VAL A 463 -4.75 -21.95 -28.94
N PHE A 464 -4.43 -22.26 -27.69
CA PHE A 464 -5.40 -22.67 -26.69
C PHE A 464 -5.59 -21.58 -25.65
N SER A 465 -6.83 -21.19 -25.37
CA SER A 465 -7.21 -20.22 -24.34
C SER A 465 -7.95 -20.91 -23.20
N GLY A 466 -7.61 -20.57 -21.96
CA GLY A 466 -8.35 -21.05 -20.79
C GLY A 466 -7.97 -20.39 -19.48
N THR A 467 -8.44 -20.96 -18.37
CA THR A 467 -8.17 -20.47 -17.01
C THR A 467 -6.82 -20.96 -16.45
N HIS A 468 -6.34 -20.34 -15.36
CA HIS A 468 -5.09 -20.74 -14.67
C HIS A 468 -5.11 -22.19 -14.16
N LYS A 469 -6.29 -22.80 -14.07
CA LYS A 469 -6.43 -24.23 -13.81
C LYS A 469 -5.71 -25.08 -14.88
N LEU A 470 -5.42 -24.55 -16.07
CA LEU A 470 -4.58 -25.22 -17.08
C LEU A 470 -3.18 -25.57 -16.55
N GLU A 471 -2.62 -24.78 -15.63
CA GLU A 471 -1.29 -25.03 -15.04
C GLU A 471 -1.37 -26.02 -13.85
N ASP A 472 -2.46 -25.97 -13.07
CA ASP A 472 -2.67 -26.77 -11.86
C ASP A 472 -3.33 -28.14 -12.12
N LEU A 473 -4.00 -28.32 -13.27
CA LEU A 473 -4.71 -29.55 -13.61
C LEU A 473 -3.73 -30.69 -13.92
N GLY A 474 -3.53 -31.51 -12.88
CA GLY A 474 -2.71 -32.71 -12.80
C GLY A 474 -2.51 -33.49 -14.10
N ALA A 475 -1.26 -33.50 -14.55
CA ALA A 475 -0.39 -34.63 -14.91
C ALA A 475 -0.87 -35.80 -15.80
N LYS A 476 -2.16 -36.12 -15.95
CA LYS A 476 -2.62 -37.36 -16.59
C LYS A 476 -2.96 -37.22 -18.08
N TYR A 477 -3.74 -36.21 -18.46
CA TYR A 477 -4.09 -35.95 -19.88
C TYR A 477 -3.36 -34.75 -20.45
N TRP A 478 -3.11 -33.77 -19.59
CA TRP A 478 -2.54 -32.49 -19.93
C TRP A 478 -1.06 -32.60 -20.29
N SER A 479 -0.22 -33.28 -19.49
CA SER A 479 1.24 -33.44 -19.69
C SER A 479 1.69 -33.81 -21.13
N VAL A 480 0.80 -34.46 -21.88
CA VAL A 480 0.93 -34.82 -23.29
C VAL A 480 1.08 -33.59 -24.21
N LEU A 481 0.40 -32.48 -23.91
CA LEU A 481 0.42 -31.22 -24.68
C LEU A 481 1.44 -30.20 -24.14
N PHE A 482 1.81 -30.24 -22.84
CA PHE A 482 2.54 -29.12 -22.18
C PHE A 482 4.02 -29.03 -22.57
N ASN A 483 4.67 -30.15 -22.89
CA ASN A 483 6.11 -30.18 -23.16
C ASN A 483 6.52 -29.48 -24.46
N ILE A 484 5.57 -29.16 -25.34
CA ILE A 484 5.84 -28.57 -26.67
C ILE A 484 5.26 -27.17 -26.83
N ALA A 485 4.52 -26.66 -25.84
CA ALA A 485 3.77 -25.42 -25.95
C ALA A 485 4.51 -24.24 -25.31
N ALA A 486 4.34 -23.05 -25.89
CA ALA A 486 4.78 -21.79 -25.31
C ALA A 486 3.64 -21.13 -24.51
N TYR A 487 3.90 -20.70 -23.28
CA TYR A 487 2.88 -20.13 -22.38
C TYR A 487 2.95 -18.61 -22.35
N LYS A 488 1.78 -17.97 -22.44
CA LYS A 488 1.64 -16.53 -22.28
C LYS A 488 0.46 -16.20 -21.37
N PRO A 489 0.70 -15.61 -20.19
CA PRO A 489 -0.38 -15.17 -19.33
C PRO A 489 -1.07 -13.92 -19.91
N ILE A 490 -2.41 -13.89 -19.84
CA ILE A 490 -3.25 -12.73 -20.12
C ILE A 490 -3.72 -12.16 -18.78
N THR A 491 -3.04 -11.10 -18.34
CA THR A 491 -3.22 -10.45 -17.04
C THR A 491 -4.09 -9.19 -17.15
N PHE A 492 -4.13 -8.33 -16.12
CA PHE A 492 -4.86 -7.06 -16.17
C PHE A 492 -4.16 -6.03 -17.05
N LEU A 493 -4.88 -4.99 -17.45
CA LEU A 493 -4.33 -3.85 -18.18
C LEU A 493 -3.40 -3.03 -17.26
N SER A 494 -2.35 -2.49 -17.84
CA SER A 494 -1.47 -1.52 -17.20
C SER A 494 -2.16 -0.17 -16.99
N PRO A 495 -1.69 0.66 -16.04
CA PRO A 495 -2.21 2.00 -15.85
C PRO A 495 -2.17 2.86 -17.13
N GLN A 496 -1.19 2.68 -18.00
CA GLN A 496 -1.12 3.40 -19.29
C GLN A 496 -2.22 2.93 -20.24
N GLU A 497 -2.44 1.62 -20.36
CA GLU A 497 -3.52 1.07 -21.20
C GLU A 497 -4.91 1.50 -20.69
N ILE A 498 -5.12 1.58 -19.38
CA ILE A 498 -6.38 2.08 -18.82
C ILE A 498 -6.60 3.55 -19.17
N ARG A 499 -5.57 4.42 -19.05
CA ARG A 499 -5.69 5.84 -19.44
C ARG A 499 -6.09 6.00 -20.91
N ARG A 500 -5.46 5.22 -21.79
CA ARG A 500 -5.83 5.17 -23.21
C ARG A 500 -7.28 4.73 -23.39
N LEU A 501 -7.71 3.68 -22.69
CA LEU A 501 -9.08 3.19 -22.74
C LEU A 501 -10.11 4.20 -22.20
N ILE A 502 -9.74 5.05 -21.23
CA ILE A 502 -10.61 6.11 -20.71
C ILE A 502 -10.77 7.26 -21.70
N LEU A 503 -9.66 7.68 -22.34
CA LEU A 503 -9.59 8.95 -23.07
C LEU A 503 -9.79 8.80 -24.58
N GLU A 504 -9.22 7.77 -25.21
CA GLU A 504 -9.24 7.63 -26.68
C GLU A 504 -10.66 7.42 -27.25
N PRO A 505 -11.53 6.53 -26.69
CA PRO A 505 -12.84 6.26 -27.28
C PRO A 505 -13.83 7.43 -27.22
N VAL A 506 -13.54 8.46 -26.43
CA VAL A 506 -14.39 9.62 -26.23
C VAL A 506 -13.74 10.94 -26.63
N ALA A 507 -12.56 10.90 -27.25
CA ALA A 507 -11.75 12.08 -27.56
C ALA A 507 -12.46 13.10 -28.47
N ASP A 508 -13.39 12.65 -29.31
CA ASP A 508 -14.16 13.52 -30.22
C ASP A 508 -15.33 14.22 -29.52
N TYR A 509 -15.70 13.81 -28.31
CA TYR A 509 -16.82 14.37 -27.56
C TYR A 509 -16.38 15.47 -26.57
N PRO A 510 -17.26 16.40 -26.18
CA PRO A 510 -16.99 17.46 -25.21
C PRO A 510 -17.04 16.95 -23.75
N ILE A 511 -16.33 15.84 -23.49
CA ILE A 511 -16.20 15.20 -22.18
C ILE A 511 -14.74 15.30 -21.72
N GLU A 512 -14.55 15.70 -20.47
CA GLU A 512 -13.25 15.78 -19.84
C GLU A 512 -13.29 15.04 -18.50
N TYR A 513 -12.23 14.29 -18.21
CA TYR A 513 -12.05 13.63 -16.92
C TYR A 513 -11.02 14.40 -16.11
N ASP A 514 -11.37 14.70 -14.87
CA ASP A 514 -10.40 15.16 -13.88
C ASP A 514 -9.28 14.12 -13.71
N PRO A 515 -8.01 14.52 -13.59
CA PRO A 515 -6.90 13.58 -13.39
C PRO A 515 -7.12 12.62 -12.20
N LEU A 516 -7.73 13.09 -11.10
CA LEU A 516 -8.05 12.25 -9.95
C LEU A 516 -9.19 11.27 -10.25
N ALA A 517 -10.12 11.63 -11.13
CA ALA A 517 -11.14 10.71 -11.62
C ALA A 517 -10.50 9.55 -12.39
N VAL A 518 -9.52 9.85 -13.25
CA VAL A 518 -8.75 8.85 -13.99
C VAL A 518 -7.98 7.94 -13.05
N GLU A 519 -7.22 8.50 -12.10
CA GLU A 519 -6.50 7.70 -11.10
C GLU A 519 -7.45 6.85 -10.25
N ARG A 520 -8.60 7.40 -9.88
CA ARG A 520 -9.62 6.66 -9.12
C ARG A 520 -10.14 5.46 -9.88
N ILE A 521 -10.44 5.59 -11.17
CA ILE A 521 -10.89 4.48 -12.02
C ILE A 521 -9.79 3.40 -12.11
N ILE A 522 -8.54 3.81 -12.29
CA ILE A 522 -7.39 2.90 -12.33
C ILE A 522 -7.26 2.12 -11.01
N GLU A 523 -7.33 2.82 -9.87
CA GLU A 523 -7.21 2.24 -8.54
C GLU A 523 -8.31 1.20 -8.27
N VAL A 524 -9.58 1.58 -8.47
CA VAL A 524 -10.72 0.73 -8.08
C VAL A 524 -10.91 -0.48 -9.00
N THR A 525 -10.50 -0.37 -10.26
CA THR A 525 -10.57 -1.47 -11.24
C THR A 525 -9.31 -2.31 -11.27
N ALA A 526 -8.17 -1.75 -10.83
CA ALA A 526 -6.83 -2.30 -10.95
C ALA A 526 -6.47 -2.81 -12.36
N GLY A 527 -7.10 -2.25 -13.39
CA GLY A 527 -6.91 -2.66 -14.78
C GLY A 527 -7.61 -3.95 -15.16
N HIS A 528 -8.49 -4.50 -14.31
CA HIS A 528 -9.30 -5.64 -14.71
C HIS A 528 -10.19 -5.24 -15.91
N PRO A 529 -10.07 -5.87 -17.09
CA PRO A 529 -10.71 -5.38 -18.33
C PRO A 529 -12.24 -5.25 -18.21
N TYR A 530 -12.92 -6.26 -17.68
CA TYR A 530 -14.37 -6.18 -17.48
C TYR A 530 -14.82 -5.09 -16.52
N PHE A 531 -14.20 -4.96 -15.34
CA PHE A 531 -14.57 -3.92 -14.38
C PHE A 531 -14.23 -2.52 -14.91
N THR A 532 -13.13 -2.38 -15.65
CA THR A 532 -12.78 -1.12 -16.31
C THR A 532 -13.84 -0.72 -17.32
N GLN A 533 -14.19 -1.62 -18.25
CA GLN A 533 -15.25 -1.39 -19.23
C GLN A 533 -16.62 -1.11 -18.57
N LEU A 534 -16.94 -1.81 -17.48
CA LEU A 534 -18.18 -1.60 -16.72
C LEU A 534 -18.24 -0.21 -16.10
N VAL A 535 -17.17 0.21 -15.40
CA VAL A 535 -17.10 1.54 -14.81
C VAL A 535 -17.21 2.59 -15.90
N LEU A 536 -16.48 2.45 -17.01
CA LEU A 536 -16.51 3.41 -18.10
C LEU A 536 -17.86 3.48 -18.80
N HIS A 537 -18.51 2.35 -19.02
CA HIS A 537 -19.88 2.32 -19.55
C HIS A 537 -20.82 3.13 -18.65
N GLU A 538 -20.81 2.89 -17.35
CA GLU A 538 -21.66 3.60 -16.40
C GLU A 538 -21.25 5.07 -16.23
N MET A 539 -19.98 5.43 -16.39
CA MET A 539 -19.55 6.83 -16.43
C MET A 539 -20.19 7.57 -17.62
N ILE A 540 -20.29 6.95 -18.79
CA ILE A 540 -20.96 7.56 -19.96
C ILE A 540 -22.48 7.62 -19.77
N VAL A 541 -23.08 6.61 -19.14
CA VAL A 541 -24.49 6.68 -18.73
C VAL A 541 -24.71 7.88 -17.80
N TYR A 542 -23.90 8.01 -16.76
CA TYR A 542 -23.96 9.12 -15.80
C TYR A 542 -23.74 10.48 -16.47
N TYR A 543 -22.72 10.60 -17.32
CA TYR A 543 -22.45 11.80 -18.13
C TYR A 543 -23.68 12.21 -18.95
N ASN A 544 -24.30 11.25 -19.65
CA ASN A 544 -25.47 11.49 -20.49
C ASN A 544 -26.71 11.88 -19.68
N GLU A 545 -26.91 11.30 -18.49
CA GLU A 545 -28.03 11.60 -17.59
C GLU A 545 -27.90 12.96 -16.92
N MET A 546 -26.70 13.28 -16.43
CA MET A 546 -26.44 14.51 -15.68
C MET A 546 -26.17 15.71 -16.58
N GLN A 547 -25.95 15.48 -17.88
CA GLN A 547 -25.62 16.52 -18.87
C GLN A 547 -24.44 17.39 -18.45
N VAL A 548 -23.45 16.77 -17.81
CA VAL A 548 -22.19 17.40 -17.39
C VAL A 548 -21.14 17.22 -18.47
N SER A 549 -20.10 18.06 -18.48
CA SER A 549 -18.98 17.97 -19.41
C SER A 549 -17.66 17.56 -18.75
N TYR A 550 -17.58 17.66 -17.42
CA TYR A 550 -16.38 17.42 -16.64
C TYR A 550 -16.70 16.41 -15.54
N LEU A 551 -15.99 15.29 -15.51
CA LEU A 551 -16.21 14.18 -14.59
C LEU A 551 -15.12 14.16 -13.52
N THR A 552 -15.54 14.25 -12.27
CA THR A 552 -14.67 14.31 -11.09
C THR A 552 -14.54 12.96 -10.40
N ILE A 553 -13.58 12.85 -9.47
CA ILE A 553 -13.44 11.67 -8.59
C ILE A 553 -14.74 11.34 -7.84
N VAL A 554 -15.54 12.35 -7.51
CA VAL A 554 -16.80 12.17 -6.79
C VAL A 554 -17.85 11.55 -7.71
N ASP A 555 -17.89 11.94 -8.98
CA ASP A 555 -18.77 11.32 -9.97
C ASP A 555 -18.42 9.85 -10.17
N VAL A 556 -17.12 9.51 -10.13
CA VAL A 556 -16.66 8.12 -10.13
C VAL A 556 -17.22 7.37 -8.92
N ASP A 557 -17.02 7.86 -7.69
CA ASP A 557 -17.52 7.17 -6.49
C ASP A 557 -19.06 7.01 -6.49
N GLN A 558 -19.81 7.95 -7.08
CA GLN A 558 -21.26 7.78 -7.28
C GLN A 558 -21.61 6.68 -8.27
N VAL A 559 -20.89 6.60 -9.40
CA VAL A 559 -21.05 5.52 -10.38
C VAL A 559 -20.69 4.17 -9.76
N LEU A 560 -19.64 4.09 -8.95
CA LEU A 560 -19.29 2.86 -8.23
C LEU A 560 -20.43 2.41 -7.31
N GLY A 561 -21.07 3.34 -6.58
CA GLY A 561 -22.25 3.06 -5.77
C GLY A 561 -23.37 2.40 -6.57
N ARG A 562 -23.72 2.97 -7.74
CA ARG A 562 -24.75 2.40 -8.64
C ARG A 562 -24.40 0.99 -9.11
N ILE A 563 -23.14 0.74 -9.47
CA ILE A 563 -22.65 -0.58 -9.90
C ILE A 563 -22.80 -1.62 -8.78
N ILE A 564 -22.44 -1.23 -7.55
CA ILE A 564 -22.52 -2.10 -6.38
C ILE A 564 -23.98 -2.45 -6.07
N GLU A 565 -24.88 -1.47 -6.07
CA GLU A 565 -26.31 -1.64 -5.81
C GLU A 565 -26.98 -2.56 -6.84
N ARG A 566 -26.67 -2.42 -8.13
CA ARG A 566 -27.20 -3.31 -9.18
C ARG A 566 -26.74 -4.76 -9.00
N GLY A 567 -25.57 -4.97 -8.41
CA GLY A 567 -25.06 -6.30 -8.10
C GLY A 567 -24.81 -7.14 -9.35
N GLU A 568 -23.84 -6.70 -10.17
CA GLU A 568 -23.47 -7.33 -11.45
C GLU A 568 -23.20 -8.84 -11.35
N ALA A 569 -23.51 -9.55 -12.44
CA ALA A 569 -23.41 -11.01 -12.51
C ALA A 569 -22.00 -11.54 -12.20
N HIS A 570 -20.96 -10.77 -12.53
CA HIS A 570 -19.58 -11.19 -12.28
C HIS A 570 -19.24 -11.21 -10.78
N PHE A 571 -19.74 -10.27 -9.97
CA PHE A 571 -19.54 -10.31 -8.51
C PHE A 571 -20.19 -11.55 -7.91
N LYS A 572 -21.45 -11.81 -8.30
CA LYS A 572 -22.21 -13.00 -7.87
C LYS A 572 -21.48 -14.28 -8.26
N TYR A 573 -20.88 -14.33 -9.46
CA TYR A 573 -20.07 -15.46 -9.90
C TYR A 573 -18.82 -15.66 -9.04
N ILE A 574 -18.03 -14.60 -8.77
CA ILE A 574 -16.82 -14.71 -7.93
C ILE A 574 -17.19 -15.30 -6.57
N TRP A 575 -18.25 -14.81 -5.96
CA TRP A 575 -18.75 -15.31 -4.67
C TRP A 575 -19.25 -16.75 -4.74
N ALA A 576 -20.06 -17.09 -5.75
CA ALA A 576 -20.63 -18.42 -5.93
C ALA A 576 -19.55 -19.48 -6.13
N GLU A 577 -18.51 -19.17 -6.91
CA GLU A 577 -17.36 -20.05 -7.16
C GLU A 577 -16.35 -20.08 -6.02
N SER A 578 -16.50 -19.23 -5.00
CA SER A 578 -15.65 -19.29 -3.82
C SER A 578 -16.12 -20.36 -2.85
N THR A 579 -15.17 -21.13 -2.32
CA THR A 579 -15.42 -22.11 -1.25
C THR A 579 -15.86 -21.41 0.04
N ALA A 580 -16.40 -22.16 1.00
CA ALA A 580 -16.79 -21.60 2.30
C ALA A 580 -15.63 -20.87 3.00
N ALA A 581 -14.43 -21.45 3.00
CA ALA A 581 -13.24 -20.84 3.59
C ALA A 581 -12.77 -19.58 2.83
N GLU A 582 -12.90 -19.57 1.50
CA GLU A 582 -12.60 -18.38 0.70
C GLU A 582 -13.61 -17.25 0.96
N ARG A 583 -14.89 -17.56 1.14
CA ARG A 583 -15.91 -16.56 1.49
C ARG A 583 -15.65 -15.95 2.86
N GLU A 584 -15.29 -16.76 3.86
CA GLU A 584 -14.86 -16.27 5.18
C GLU A 584 -13.67 -15.31 5.07
N VAL A 585 -12.64 -15.70 4.32
CA VAL A 585 -11.46 -14.85 4.07
C VAL A 585 -11.85 -13.55 3.37
N LEU A 586 -12.64 -13.61 2.31
CA LEU A 586 -13.06 -12.44 1.55
C LEU A 586 -13.87 -11.45 2.40
N GLN A 587 -14.76 -11.96 3.25
CA GLN A 587 -15.60 -11.16 4.13
C GLN A 587 -14.80 -10.54 5.29
N GLY A 588 -13.95 -11.33 5.95
CA GLY A 588 -13.06 -10.82 7.00
C GLY A 588 -12.06 -9.78 6.48
N MET A 589 -11.52 -9.99 5.27
CA MET A 589 -10.69 -9.00 4.59
C MET A 589 -11.47 -7.73 4.26
N ALA A 590 -12.72 -7.84 3.80
CA ALA A 590 -13.54 -6.68 3.47
C ALA A 590 -13.81 -5.80 4.70
N GLU A 591 -14.15 -6.41 5.84
CA GLU A 591 -14.38 -5.70 7.10
C GLU A 591 -13.10 -5.06 7.66
N LEU A 592 -11.97 -5.78 7.66
CA LEU A 592 -10.70 -5.25 8.17
C LEU A 592 -10.13 -4.10 7.31
N LEU A 593 -10.33 -4.17 5.99
CA LEU A 593 -9.86 -3.14 5.06
C LEU A 593 -10.73 -1.87 5.04
N THR A 594 -11.80 -1.80 5.84
CA THR A 594 -12.54 -0.55 6.02
C THR A 594 -11.69 0.51 6.71
N ASN A 595 -10.74 0.10 7.56
CA ASN A 595 -9.87 1.00 8.35
C ASN A 595 -8.38 0.87 8.02
N ALA A 596 -8.01 0.08 7.01
CA ALA A 596 -6.62 -0.20 6.64
C ALA A 596 -6.48 -0.47 5.13
N GLU A 597 -5.33 -0.15 4.54
CA GLU A 597 -5.08 -0.45 3.12
C GLU A 597 -4.62 -1.90 2.86
N VAL A 598 -4.03 -2.53 3.88
CA VAL A 598 -3.48 -3.89 3.83
C VAL A 598 -3.75 -4.61 5.14
N VAL A 599 -3.92 -5.94 5.07
CA VAL A 599 -4.20 -6.81 6.22
C VAL A 599 -3.14 -7.90 6.31
N SER A 600 -2.58 -8.13 7.50
CA SER A 600 -1.68 -9.24 7.72
C SER A 600 -2.45 -10.57 7.88
N VAL A 601 -1.84 -11.69 7.48
CA VAL A 601 -2.44 -13.02 7.73
C VAL A 601 -2.70 -13.25 9.23
N GLY A 602 -1.87 -12.69 10.11
CA GLY A 602 -2.05 -12.79 11.56
C GLY A 602 -3.35 -12.13 12.01
N ASP A 603 -3.56 -10.88 11.61
CA ASP A 603 -4.74 -10.09 12.01
C ASP A 603 -6.02 -10.71 11.46
N LEU A 604 -6.00 -11.18 10.21
CA LEU A 604 -7.13 -11.88 9.62
C LEU A 604 -7.48 -13.17 10.39
N VAL A 605 -6.48 -13.96 10.79
CA VAL A 605 -6.70 -15.20 11.55
C VAL A 605 -7.31 -14.89 12.91
N VAL A 606 -6.81 -13.88 13.62
CA VAL A 606 -7.36 -13.46 14.92
C VAL A 606 -8.81 -12.99 14.74
N PHE A 607 -9.06 -12.12 13.77
CA PHE A 607 -10.39 -11.59 13.48
C PHE A 607 -11.43 -12.70 13.19
N LEU A 608 -11.08 -13.65 12.31
CA LEU A 608 -11.97 -14.77 11.97
C LEU A 608 -12.21 -15.71 13.16
N GLN A 609 -11.21 -15.90 14.03
CA GLN A 609 -11.36 -16.70 15.25
C GLN A 609 -12.31 -16.04 16.27
N GLU A 610 -12.22 -14.72 16.45
CA GLU A 610 -13.09 -13.95 17.34
C GLU A 610 -14.57 -14.01 16.89
N ARG A 611 -14.82 -14.11 15.57
CA ARG A 611 -16.16 -14.30 14.99
C ARG A 611 -16.63 -15.76 14.96
N GLY A 612 -15.86 -16.69 15.53
CA GLY A 612 -16.25 -18.09 15.69
C GLY A 612 -16.00 -18.99 14.49
N CYS A 613 -15.30 -18.52 13.45
CA CYS A 613 -14.89 -19.34 12.31
C CYS A 613 -13.79 -20.35 12.74
N LYS A 614 -13.81 -21.57 12.18
CA LYS A 614 -12.95 -22.69 12.62
C LYS A 614 -12.01 -23.16 11.50
N SER A 615 -10.72 -23.27 11.84
CA SER A 615 -9.60 -23.88 11.09
C SER A 615 -8.68 -22.92 10.32
N LYS A 616 -7.52 -22.62 10.93
CA LYS A 616 -6.45 -21.77 10.37
C LYS A 616 -5.87 -22.30 9.04
N ASP A 617 -5.70 -23.62 8.92
CA ASP A 617 -5.08 -24.24 7.74
C ASP A 617 -5.95 -24.07 6.47
N ARG A 618 -7.27 -23.96 6.66
CA ARG A 618 -8.21 -23.69 5.55
C ARG A 618 -8.05 -22.27 5.00
N TRP A 619 -7.80 -21.29 5.86
CA TRP A 619 -7.66 -19.88 5.43
C TRP A 619 -6.35 -19.61 4.70
N GLN A 620 -5.25 -20.28 5.07
CA GLN A 620 -4.00 -20.17 4.33
C GLN A 620 -4.12 -20.71 2.90
N SER A 621 -4.74 -21.89 2.76
CA SER A 621 -5.03 -22.47 1.43
C SER A 621 -6.00 -21.59 0.64
N ALA A 622 -7.01 -21.01 1.29
CA ALA A 622 -7.96 -20.09 0.67
C ALA A 622 -7.27 -18.80 0.19
N LEU A 623 -6.39 -18.19 0.99
CA LEU A 623 -5.60 -17.02 0.58
C LEU A 623 -4.72 -17.32 -0.64
N ALA A 624 -4.04 -18.47 -0.65
CA ALA A 624 -3.23 -18.89 -1.80
C ALA A 624 -4.08 -19.06 -3.07
N SER A 625 -5.24 -19.71 -2.95
CA SER A 625 -6.21 -19.87 -4.04
C SER A 625 -6.72 -18.52 -4.56
N LEU A 626 -7.14 -17.62 -3.67
CA LEU A 626 -7.63 -16.27 -4.03
C LEU A 626 -6.56 -15.40 -4.68
N ARG A 627 -5.28 -15.57 -4.31
CA ARG A 627 -4.13 -14.94 -4.98
C ARG A 627 -3.87 -15.51 -6.36
N GLY A 628 -3.89 -16.83 -6.50
CA GLY A 628 -3.80 -17.50 -7.81
C GLY A 628 -4.97 -17.12 -8.73
N ARG A 629 -6.10 -16.72 -8.14
CA ARG A 629 -7.26 -16.18 -8.84
C ARG A 629 -7.22 -14.68 -9.15
N ASP A 630 -6.12 -13.99 -8.84
CA ASP A 630 -5.99 -12.53 -8.98
C ASP A 630 -7.10 -11.72 -8.28
N ILE A 631 -7.77 -12.31 -7.28
CA ILE A 631 -8.79 -11.60 -6.48
C ILE A 631 -8.09 -10.81 -5.37
N LEU A 632 -7.12 -11.43 -4.72
CA LEU A 632 -6.25 -10.81 -3.72
C LEU A 632 -4.84 -10.62 -4.27
N THR A 633 -4.13 -9.62 -3.77
CA THR A 633 -2.72 -9.37 -4.10
C THR A 633 -1.91 -9.08 -2.84
N ALA A 634 -0.60 -9.21 -2.96
CA ALA A 634 0.37 -8.91 -1.93
C ALA A 634 1.48 -8.01 -2.52
N PRO A 635 2.07 -7.08 -1.75
CA PRO A 635 3.13 -6.18 -2.26
C PRO A 635 4.31 -6.90 -2.90
N ASN A 636 4.61 -8.11 -2.41
CA ASN A 636 5.58 -9.01 -3.02
C ASN A 636 5.22 -10.47 -2.69
N ALA A 637 5.85 -11.42 -3.38
CA ALA A 637 5.52 -12.84 -3.25
C ALA A 637 5.62 -13.39 -1.82
N LYS A 638 6.53 -12.84 -1.00
CA LYS A 638 6.80 -13.28 0.39
C LYS A 638 6.10 -12.43 1.45
N SER A 639 5.37 -11.38 1.07
CA SER A 639 4.75 -10.47 2.02
C SER A 639 3.58 -11.18 2.73
N PRO A 640 3.48 -11.07 4.07
CA PRO A 640 2.30 -11.52 4.81
C PRO A 640 1.12 -10.56 4.66
N LEU A 641 1.32 -9.40 4.03
CA LEU A 641 0.29 -8.38 3.83
C LEU A 641 -0.48 -8.64 2.55
N HIS A 642 -1.81 -8.57 2.67
CA HIS A 642 -2.75 -8.83 1.59
C HIS A 642 -3.73 -7.67 1.44
N ARG A 643 -4.18 -7.43 0.21
CA ARG A 643 -5.29 -6.54 -0.10
C ARG A 643 -6.11 -7.08 -1.27
N PHE A 644 -7.30 -6.54 -1.49
CA PHE A 644 -8.03 -6.82 -2.73
C PHE A 644 -7.24 -6.27 -3.91
N LYS A 645 -7.11 -7.08 -4.97
CA LYS A 645 -6.52 -6.60 -6.21
C LYS A 645 -7.47 -5.62 -6.88
N VAL A 646 -8.76 -5.96 -6.94
CA VAL A 646 -9.83 -5.09 -7.46
C VAL A 646 -10.69 -4.61 -6.28
N ASP A 647 -10.56 -3.33 -5.90
CA ASP A 647 -11.28 -2.74 -4.76
C ASP A 647 -12.80 -2.83 -4.93
N LEU A 648 -13.30 -2.78 -6.17
CA LEU A 648 -14.72 -2.89 -6.45
C LEU A 648 -15.35 -4.20 -5.94
N ILE A 649 -14.58 -5.31 -5.91
CA ILE A 649 -15.04 -6.58 -5.34
C ILE A 649 -15.22 -6.44 -3.82
N ARG A 650 -14.27 -5.79 -3.14
CA ARG A 650 -14.33 -5.53 -1.70
C ARG A 650 -15.59 -4.75 -1.33
N ARG A 651 -15.82 -3.63 -2.02
CA ARG A 651 -16.99 -2.77 -1.76
C ARG A 651 -18.31 -3.49 -1.98
N TRP A 652 -18.39 -4.35 -2.99
CA TRP A 652 -19.59 -5.15 -3.21
C TRP A 652 -19.83 -6.19 -2.10
N ILE A 653 -18.77 -6.83 -1.60
CA ILE A 653 -18.88 -7.76 -0.46
C ILE A 653 -19.38 -7.00 0.77
N ASP A 654 -18.72 -5.89 1.11
CA ASP A 654 -19.05 -5.05 2.26
C ASP A 654 -20.50 -4.55 2.21
N ALA A 655 -20.99 -4.13 1.05
CA ALA A 655 -22.35 -3.63 0.88
C ALA A 655 -23.45 -4.73 0.87
N THR A 656 -23.13 -5.97 0.48
CA THR A 656 -24.14 -7.01 0.20
C THR A 656 -24.10 -8.23 1.12
N ARG A 657 -23.12 -8.30 2.01
CA ARG A 657 -22.95 -9.42 2.95
C ARG A 657 -23.11 -8.90 4.37
N PRO A 658 -23.81 -9.64 5.24
CA PRO A 658 -23.88 -9.29 6.66
C PRO A 658 -22.47 -9.30 7.25
N ALA A 659 -22.19 -8.54 8.31
CA ALA A 659 -20.93 -8.70 9.04
C ALA A 659 -20.82 -10.12 9.65
N LEU A 660 -19.60 -10.66 9.74
CA LEU A 660 -19.34 -12.04 10.23
C LEU A 660 -19.80 -12.30 11.67
#